data_AF-A0A834IC71-F1
#
_entry.id   AF-A0A834IC71-F1
#
_cell.length_a   1.000
_cell.length_b   1.000
_cell.length_c   1.000
_cell.angle_alpha   90.00
_cell.angle_beta   90.00
_cell.angle_gamma   90.00
#
_symmetry.space_group_name_H-M   'P 1'
#
loop_
_entity.id
_entity.type
_entity.pdbx_description
1 polymer ?
#
loop_
_entity_poly.entity_id
_entity_poly.type
_entity_poly.pdbx_seq_one_letter_code
_entity_poly.pdbx_strand_id
1 'polypeptide(L)'
;MGLSNKPQVKLGKYTTRTLLKTREQDVLDNVELNRNKLHLGQLVKQIKDFSKRCLPKLLPKNMDEFKKRSTQKLLRKILIKYPYSKRWVIVSEAFSLAYNKNIGEYLDYFESDIVLLFNVEIRRQWGNLMYSKTSDTKYWTYLDPAEVFKLVKTKINVTSSVISRIEFLSKLVNSCHMNNDYNTYGEVLKYITQRHRNDDLKAISRSIGNNYNRNKFTDIHWKYIGEILEIIRTKGNTIPNQIFLDYLLYMAKHEICLDDTVKWFILDSIEHYLSFDFNINEQPEVWDKIWQKSLEIAVGMEAKKRALSKVIDFIVIFNNENKNASIDLNQYEAAIKVFQDTCQLKEHYDDEDYQIIMSMLTYNNQNPHTLIRVCDGDQLVAVLNKLSKQFEYRYDLINTVSDIVSKQNRNNFEKELLHCFVTDWFEKIPFYIRNKNKTMRYLVRNDPEITNRYFDLFLKYDTSDNLFDFGLLKKYSHLEFDQKFVKYHSGSLVDISSSNIGRILKGLALFMTTDDFLNLVSQYLPKNTKFDLKDYDFKNAYRLQCKIIQRFQQVDDPVKVIPYLSIVCHEDYLQGSLPTMYNILNRINENAVFHFIDTLKNQPLSVRKHSMFLAFNYMPLRYAINMYITVSSKEKNVSMKKHFLESILKFFMKNPLGFVMDIVLSRLDTLDKDDDEALEKLAQTVDNIPIKFRATFIEKLWRTLDKFAYDANKYRYRYIILEGMHRCFCKVTFSEAFCKDVIGTYFLSLVGGNKTHCNFTNSIVMDYLRTNDSQRFDFVFDIIKAFKENNWKHQIENTKQCLYDFFRVALLNLMTYDINILLQFEAYWKKSFSFTEHFTGFCSLQLLKLSKESGGDARIFAKGIDRYFESIIVIHGPHVNLLLSKCLQYFCNLNNRQTSNCCVEDLIIDMLKINPSPLNQFIGMDVAQDVSDNKKKNEIIQLLSRQHDQLSEIFYYSLFE
;
A
#
# COMPACT_ATOMS: atom_id res chain seq x y z
N MET A 1 7.82 -26.27 22.38
CA MET A 1 6.71 -25.32 22.65
C MET A 1 7.27 -24.18 23.49
N GLY A 2 7.08 -22.88 23.27
CA GLY A 2 6.49 -22.12 22.16
C GLY A 2 7.06 -20.70 22.23
N LEU A 3 7.72 -20.26 21.15
CA LEU A 3 8.15 -18.88 20.93
C LEU A 3 7.35 -18.36 19.72
N SER A 4 6.23 -17.67 19.94
CA SER A 4 5.59 -16.92 18.87
C SER A 4 5.20 -15.51 19.34
N ASN A 5 5.62 -14.55 18.50
CA ASN A 5 5.23 -13.13 18.42
C ASN A 5 6.02 -12.10 19.27
N LYS A 6 7.35 -12.03 19.07
CA LYS A 6 8.09 -10.75 19.06
C LYS A 6 8.13 -10.18 17.63
N PRO A 7 8.31 -8.86 17.40
CA PRO A 7 8.61 -8.35 16.06
C PRO A 7 9.97 -8.91 15.65
N GLN A 8 9.99 -9.84 14.70
CA GLN A 8 11.19 -10.56 14.30
C GLN A 8 11.87 -9.84 13.13
N VAL A 9 13.18 -9.59 13.28
CA VAL A 9 14.03 -8.96 12.27
C VAL A 9 14.10 -9.85 11.02
N LYS A 10 13.77 -9.28 9.86
CA LYS A 10 13.88 -9.98 8.57
C LYS A 10 15.33 -9.92 8.07
N LEU A 11 15.93 -11.08 7.83
CA LEU A 11 17.32 -11.19 7.38
C LEU A 11 17.49 -10.84 5.90
N GLY A 12 18.61 -10.21 5.58
CA GLY A 12 18.99 -9.83 4.22
C GLY A 12 19.35 -11.02 3.32
N LYS A 13 19.52 -10.74 2.02
CA LYS A 13 19.85 -11.75 0.98
C LYS A 13 21.15 -12.51 1.29
N TYR A 14 22.20 -11.79 1.68
CA TYR A 14 23.53 -12.36 1.95
C TYR A 14 23.49 -13.30 3.17
N THR A 15 22.97 -12.80 4.30
CA THR A 15 22.83 -13.57 5.54
C THR A 15 21.99 -14.84 5.34
N THR A 16 20.91 -14.76 4.55
CA THR A 16 20.09 -15.94 4.23
C THR A 16 20.88 -17.01 3.47
N ARG A 17 21.72 -16.63 2.49
CA ARG A 17 22.57 -17.60 1.76
C ARG A 17 23.58 -18.27 2.67
N THR A 18 24.27 -17.49 3.50
CA THR A 18 25.28 -18.03 4.43
C THR A 18 24.66 -19.01 5.43
N LEU A 19 23.46 -18.68 5.92
CA LEU A 19 22.72 -19.57 6.80
C LEU A 19 22.28 -20.86 6.10
N LEU A 20 21.80 -20.80 4.86
CA LEU A 20 21.43 -22.00 4.10
C LEU A 20 22.63 -22.91 3.81
N LYS A 21 23.83 -22.36 3.59
CA LYS A 21 25.04 -23.17 3.38
C LYS A 21 25.46 -23.97 4.62
N THR A 22 25.13 -23.48 5.81
CA THR A 22 25.64 -24.03 7.08
C THR A 22 24.56 -24.76 7.89
N ARG A 23 23.29 -24.45 7.66
CA ARG A 23 22.14 -24.93 8.45
C ARG A 23 20.90 -25.19 7.58
N GLU A 24 21.06 -25.77 6.40
CA GLU A 24 19.94 -26.08 5.50
C GLU A 24 18.87 -26.94 6.21
N GLN A 25 19.29 -27.99 6.92
CA GLN A 25 18.38 -28.93 7.58
C GLN A 25 17.50 -28.24 8.63
N ASP A 26 18.09 -27.38 9.48
CA ASP A 26 17.34 -26.59 10.47
C ASP A 26 16.25 -25.73 9.80
N VAL A 27 16.55 -25.21 8.60
CA VAL A 27 15.59 -24.41 7.81
C VAL A 27 14.48 -25.28 7.25
N LEU A 28 14.79 -26.48 6.77
CA LEU A 28 13.82 -27.44 6.23
C LEU A 28 12.87 -27.99 7.28
N ASP A 29 13.36 -28.19 8.50
CA ASP A 29 12.57 -28.71 9.63
C ASP A 29 11.61 -27.64 10.16
N ASN A 30 11.94 -26.35 9.98
CA ASN A 30 11.17 -25.22 10.50
C ASN A 30 10.77 -24.20 9.41
N VAL A 31 10.45 -24.68 8.20
CA VAL A 31 10.27 -23.80 7.03
C VAL A 31 9.17 -22.75 7.22
N GLU A 32 8.09 -23.07 7.94
CA GLU A 32 7.01 -22.14 8.25
C GLU A 32 7.45 -20.97 9.14
N LEU A 33 8.28 -21.25 10.16
CA LEU A 33 8.84 -20.24 11.06
C LEU A 33 9.87 -19.37 10.32
N ASN A 34 10.61 -19.98 9.39
CA ASN A 34 11.71 -19.34 8.70
C ASN A 34 11.25 -18.51 7.48
N ARG A 35 10.08 -18.77 6.90
CA ARG A 35 9.58 -18.03 5.71
C ARG A 35 9.46 -16.52 5.91
N ASN A 36 9.15 -16.10 7.14
CA ASN A 36 8.99 -14.69 7.50
C ASN A 36 10.31 -14.04 7.96
N LYS A 37 11.29 -14.86 8.37
CA LYS A 37 12.61 -14.43 8.85
C LYS A 37 13.64 -14.34 7.73
N LEU A 38 13.57 -15.27 6.77
CA LEU A 38 14.56 -15.44 5.71
C LEU A 38 14.10 -14.85 4.38
N HIS A 39 15.07 -14.49 3.53
CA HIS A 39 14.76 -13.97 2.21
C HIS A 39 14.22 -15.10 1.29
N LEU A 40 12.91 -15.10 1.05
CA LEU A 40 12.19 -16.12 0.26
C LEU A 40 12.82 -16.44 -1.10
N GLY A 41 13.30 -15.43 -1.83
CA GLY A 41 13.96 -15.65 -3.13
C GLY A 41 15.27 -16.45 -3.03
N GLN A 42 15.93 -16.47 -1.88
CA GLN A 42 17.12 -17.31 -1.68
C GLN A 42 16.72 -18.72 -1.26
N LEU A 43 15.65 -18.89 -0.49
CA LEU A 43 15.10 -20.22 -0.16
C LEU A 43 14.77 -21.01 -1.43
N VAL A 44 14.00 -20.39 -2.34
CA VAL A 44 13.60 -21.02 -3.61
C VAL A 44 14.80 -21.35 -4.51
N LYS A 45 15.85 -20.53 -4.50
CA LYS A 45 17.02 -20.68 -5.37
C LYS A 45 18.07 -21.66 -4.83
N GLN A 46 18.22 -21.76 -3.51
CA GLN A 46 19.34 -22.48 -2.89
C GLN A 46 18.94 -23.87 -2.38
N ILE A 47 17.68 -24.07 -1.98
CA ILE A 47 17.21 -25.37 -1.53
C ILE A 47 16.88 -26.23 -2.76
N LYS A 48 17.60 -27.34 -2.92
CA LYS A 48 17.31 -28.33 -3.96
C LYS A 48 15.91 -28.89 -3.77
N ASP A 49 15.15 -28.99 -4.87
CA ASP A 49 13.77 -29.49 -4.90
C ASP A 49 12.83 -28.77 -3.92
N PHE A 50 12.98 -27.45 -3.79
CA PHE A 50 12.15 -26.61 -2.92
C PHE A 50 10.63 -26.85 -3.14
N SER A 51 10.20 -27.06 -4.39
CA SER A 51 8.81 -27.38 -4.72
C SER A 51 8.28 -28.67 -4.09
N LYS A 52 9.16 -29.64 -3.80
CA LYS A 52 8.79 -30.92 -3.19
C LYS A 52 9.05 -30.95 -1.69
N ARG A 53 10.17 -30.35 -1.25
CA ARG A 53 10.63 -30.43 0.15
C ARG A 53 10.04 -29.35 1.05
N CYS A 54 9.75 -28.17 0.49
CA CYS A 54 9.38 -26.99 1.25
C CYS A 54 7.99 -26.48 0.93
N LEU A 55 7.65 -26.35 -0.35
CA LEU A 55 6.37 -25.77 -0.76
C LEU A 55 5.17 -26.54 -0.18
N PRO A 56 5.12 -27.89 -0.15
CA PRO A 56 3.98 -28.61 0.43
C PRO A 56 3.82 -28.30 1.92
N LYS A 57 4.93 -28.15 2.65
CA LYS A 57 4.95 -27.78 4.07
C LYS A 57 4.55 -26.32 4.32
N LEU A 58 4.55 -25.47 3.29
CA LEU A 58 4.17 -24.06 3.37
C LEU A 58 2.70 -23.83 2.98
N LEU A 59 2.07 -24.82 2.34
CA LEU A 59 0.64 -24.84 2.08
C LEU A 59 -0.10 -25.09 3.40
N PRO A 60 -1.29 -24.50 3.58
CA PRO A 60 -2.07 -24.76 4.78
C PRO A 60 -2.40 -26.25 4.89
N LYS A 61 -2.48 -26.77 6.11
CA LYS A 61 -2.96 -28.15 6.31
C LYS A 61 -4.43 -28.29 5.94
N ASN A 62 -5.19 -27.21 6.10
CA ASN A 62 -6.58 -27.08 5.72
C ASN A 62 -6.71 -26.65 4.24
N MET A 63 -7.45 -27.43 3.46
CA MET A 63 -7.82 -27.09 2.08
C MET A 63 -8.69 -25.81 1.95
N ASP A 64 -9.60 -25.53 2.87
CA ASP A 64 -10.38 -24.27 2.87
C ASP A 64 -9.50 -23.04 3.10
N GLU A 65 -8.40 -23.17 3.83
CA GLU A 65 -7.43 -22.09 3.99
C GLU A 65 -6.60 -21.84 2.73
N PHE A 66 -6.62 -22.76 1.77
CA PHE A 66 -5.99 -22.56 0.48
C PHE A 66 -6.64 -21.38 -0.27
N LYS A 67 -7.97 -21.22 -0.14
CA LYS A 67 -8.73 -20.08 -0.72
C LYS A 67 -8.39 -18.73 -0.08
N LYS A 68 -7.81 -18.71 1.13
CA LYS A 68 -7.50 -17.46 1.83
C LYS A 68 -6.49 -16.64 1.03
N ARG A 69 -6.76 -15.33 0.90
CA ARG A 69 -5.90 -14.38 0.20
C ARG A 69 -4.44 -14.38 0.68
N SER A 70 -4.18 -14.71 1.94
CA SER A 70 -2.82 -14.86 2.49
C SER A 70 -2.04 -15.99 1.82
N THR A 71 -2.69 -17.14 1.60
CA THR A 71 -2.12 -18.32 0.93
C THR A 71 -1.87 -18.04 -0.54
N GLN A 72 -2.86 -17.45 -1.24
CA GLN A 72 -2.74 -17.05 -2.64
C GLN A 72 -1.58 -16.05 -2.84
N LYS A 73 -1.46 -15.05 -1.97
CA LYS A 73 -0.32 -14.10 -1.98
C LYS A 73 1.04 -14.79 -1.77
N LEU A 74 1.10 -15.83 -0.94
CA LEU A 74 2.34 -16.61 -0.73
C LEU A 74 2.68 -17.41 -1.99
N LEU A 75 1.70 -18.12 -2.56
CA LEU A 75 1.85 -18.87 -3.81
C LEU A 75 2.34 -17.96 -4.94
N ARG A 76 1.72 -16.79 -5.14
CA ARG A 76 2.16 -15.79 -6.13
C ARG A 76 3.65 -15.48 -5.99
N LYS A 77 4.10 -15.18 -4.77
CA LYS A 77 5.49 -14.79 -4.48
C LYS A 77 6.49 -15.91 -4.78
N ILE A 78 6.07 -17.16 -4.66
CA ILE A 78 6.89 -18.35 -4.93
C ILE A 78 6.86 -18.69 -6.43
N LEU A 79 5.68 -18.81 -7.03
CA LEU A 79 5.50 -19.25 -8.42
C LEU A 79 6.14 -18.30 -9.44
N ILE A 80 6.15 -16.99 -9.18
CA ILE A 80 6.84 -16.01 -10.04
C ILE A 80 8.36 -16.27 -10.11
N LYS A 81 8.94 -17.02 -9.16
CA LYS A 81 10.36 -17.40 -9.18
C LYS A 81 10.67 -18.59 -10.10
N TYR A 82 9.65 -19.27 -10.62
CA TYR A 82 9.81 -20.39 -11.55
C TYR A 82 9.47 -19.98 -12.99
N PRO A 83 10.09 -20.65 -14.00
CA PRO A 83 9.72 -20.47 -15.40
C PRO A 83 8.23 -20.72 -15.63
N TYR A 84 7.59 -19.89 -16.45
CA TYR A 84 6.14 -19.92 -16.68
C TYR A 84 5.61 -21.31 -17.04
N SER A 85 6.30 -22.03 -17.93
CA SER A 85 5.95 -23.39 -18.35
C SER A 85 5.94 -24.43 -17.22
N LYS A 86 6.68 -24.20 -16.13
CA LYS A 86 6.78 -25.13 -14.99
C LYS A 86 5.85 -24.79 -13.82
N ARG A 87 5.23 -23.60 -13.81
CA ARG A 87 4.48 -23.10 -12.65
C ARG A 87 3.29 -23.99 -12.30
N TRP A 88 2.54 -24.44 -13.30
CA TRP A 88 1.43 -25.37 -13.09
C TRP A 88 1.93 -26.70 -12.51
N VAL A 89 2.92 -27.33 -13.14
CA VAL A 89 3.49 -28.60 -12.65
C VAL A 89 3.97 -28.49 -11.21
N ILE A 90 4.64 -27.39 -10.85
CA ILE A 90 5.14 -27.16 -9.50
C ILE A 90 4.02 -27.03 -8.48
N VAL A 91 2.97 -26.25 -8.78
CA VAL A 91 1.85 -26.10 -7.86
C VAL A 91 1.06 -27.41 -7.78
N SER A 92 0.86 -28.12 -8.89
CA SER A 92 0.19 -29.42 -8.93
C SER A 92 0.93 -30.48 -8.15
N GLU A 93 2.25 -30.57 -8.30
CA GLU A 93 3.09 -31.50 -7.54
C GLU A 93 3.08 -31.17 -6.06
N ALA A 94 3.27 -29.89 -5.70
CA ALA A 94 3.28 -29.49 -4.29
C ALA A 94 1.91 -29.69 -3.61
N PHE A 95 0.84 -29.44 -4.35
CA PHE A 95 -0.53 -29.65 -3.88
C PHE A 95 -0.84 -31.15 -3.74
N SER A 96 -0.43 -31.98 -4.70
CA SER A 96 -0.56 -33.44 -4.61
C SER A 96 0.22 -33.99 -3.41
N LEU A 97 1.45 -33.50 -3.17
CA LEU A 97 2.22 -33.89 -1.99
C LEU A 97 1.61 -33.42 -0.66
N ALA A 98 0.96 -32.25 -0.65
CA ALA A 98 0.35 -31.71 0.57
C ALA A 98 -1.01 -32.34 0.90
N TYR A 99 -1.81 -32.66 -0.11
CA TYR A 99 -3.22 -33.03 0.07
C TYR A 99 -3.60 -34.39 -0.53
N ASN A 100 -2.69 -35.04 -1.25
CA ASN A 100 -2.94 -36.27 -2.02
C ASN A 100 -4.14 -36.14 -2.98
N LYS A 101 -4.26 -34.97 -3.62
CA LYS A 101 -5.38 -34.60 -4.50
C LYS A 101 -4.89 -33.97 -5.79
N ASN A 102 -5.70 -34.09 -6.84
CA ASN A 102 -5.47 -33.41 -8.11
C ASN A 102 -5.95 -31.96 -8.01
N ILE A 103 -5.04 -31.00 -8.15
CA ILE A 103 -5.35 -29.56 -8.08
C ILE A 103 -6.30 -29.08 -9.19
N GLY A 104 -6.38 -29.80 -10.31
CA GLY A 104 -7.28 -29.49 -11.42
C GLY A 104 -8.77 -29.58 -11.04
N GLU A 105 -9.12 -30.36 -10.02
CA GLU A 105 -10.49 -30.42 -9.48
C GLU A 105 -10.83 -29.20 -8.60
N TYR A 106 -9.85 -28.36 -8.26
CA TYR A 106 -9.96 -27.25 -7.32
C TYR A 106 -9.60 -25.90 -7.95
N LEU A 107 -9.82 -25.75 -9.26
CA LEU A 107 -9.49 -24.53 -9.98
C LEU A 107 -10.23 -23.30 -9.42
N ASP A 108 -11.47 -23.45 -8.97
CA ASP A 108 -12.27 -22.38 -8.37
C ASP A 108 -11.72 -21.86 -7.03
N TYR A 109 -10.65 -22.46 -6.49
CA TYR A 109 -9.97 -21.99 -5.29
C TYR A 109 -8.97 -20.87 -5.61
N PHE A 110 -8.64 -20.65 -6.88
CA PHE A 110 -7.70 -19.61 -7.31
C PHE A 110 -8.38 -18.28 -7.60
N GLU A 111 -7.76 -17.19 -7.16
CA GLU A 111 -8.06 -15.83 -7.60
C GLU A 111 -7.53 -15.61 -9.03
N SER A 112 -8.17 -14.71 -9.78
CA SER A 112 -7.83 -14.43 -11.19
C SER A 112 -6.36 -14.06 -11.39
N ASP A 113 -5.76 -13.35 -10.43
CA ASP A 113 -4.38 -12.89 -10.50
C ASP A 113 -3.35 -14.03 -10.42
N ILE A 114 -3.70 -15.16 -9.79
CA ILE A 114 -2.88 -16.38 -9.71
C ILE A 114 -3.04 -17.21 -10.97
N VAL A 115 -4.26 -17.32 -11.49
CA VAL A 115 -4.56 -18.08 -12.71
C VAL A 115 -3.78 -17.53 -13.91
N LEU A 116 -3.52 -16.22 -13.95
CA LEU A 116 -2.62 -15.59 -14.93
C LEU A 116 -1.18 -16.13 -14.92
N LEU A 117 -0.75 -16.81 -13.86
CA LEU A 117 0.58 -17.44 -13.78
C LEU A 117 0.64 -18.82 -14.46
N PHE A 118 -0.49 -19.41 -14.85
CA PHE A 118 -0.58 -20.75 -15.44
C PHE A 118 -0.73 -20.69 -16.96
N ASN A 119 -0.55 -21.84 -17.63
CA ASN A 119 -0.67 -21.94 -19.08
C ASN A 119 -2.12 -21.71 -19.57
N VAL A 120 -2.27 -21.50 -20.89
CA VAL A 120 -3.57 -21.15 -21.50
C VAL A 120 -4.65 -22.20 -21.20
N GLU A 121 -4.32 -23.48 -21.28
CA GLU A 121 -5.25 -24.58 -21.07
C GLU A 121 -5.91 -24.52 -19.68
N ILE A 122 -5.10 -24.36 -18.63
CA ILE A 122 -5.60 -24.26 -17.25
C ILE A 122 -6.43 -22.98 -17.05
N ARG A 123 -6.03 -21.87 -17.67
CA ARG A 123 -6.82 -20.63 -17.61
C ARG A 123 -8.19 -20.79 -18.26
N ARG A 124 -8.28 -21.49 -19.39
CA ARG A 124 -9.55 -21.78 -20.06
C ARG A 124 -10.45 -22.66 -19.20
N GLN A 125 -9.90 -23.72 -18.62
CA GLN A 125 -10.65 -24.58 -17.70
C GLN A 125 -11.20 -23.78 -16.52
N TRP A 126 -10.38 -22.91 -15.92
CA TRP A 126 -10.82 -22.01 -14.85
C TRP A 126 -11.89 -21.01 -15.32
N GLY A 127 -11.68 -20.37 -16.47
CA GLY A 127 -12.62 -19.43 -17.06
C GLY A 127 -13.99 -20.05 -17.30
N ASN A 128 -14.01 -21.24 -17.93
CA ASN A 128 -15.22 -22.02 -18.19
C ASN A 128 -15.94 -22.37 -16.88
N LEU A 129 -15.20 -22.82 -15.87
CA LEU A 129 -15.75 -23.15 -14.55
C LEU A 129 -16.36 -21.93 -13.84
N MET A 130 -15.68 -20.79 -13.86
CA MET A 130 -16.20 -19.59 -13.21
C MET A 130 -17.38 -18.98 -13.96
N TYR A 131 -17.35 -19.00 -15.30
CA TYR A 131 -18.47 -18.54 -16.10
C TYR A 131 -19.71 -19.41 -15.93
N SER A 132 -19.56 -20.74 -15.92
CA SER A 132 -20.69 -21.64 -15.70
C SER A 132 -21.31 -21.47 -14.30
N LYS A 133 -20.52 -21.12 -13.28
CA LYS A 133 -21.01 -20.85 -11.93
C LYS A 133 -21.73 -19.51 -11.77
N THR A 134 -21.30 -18.46 -12.45
CA THR A 134 -21.80 -17.10 -12.16
C THR A 134 -22.48 -16.39 -13.33
N SER A 135 -22.38 -16.90 -14.56
CA SER A 135 -22.81 -16.23 -15.79
C SER A 135 -22.25 -14.80 -15.99
N ASP A 136 -21.10 -14.50 -15.38
CA ASP A 136 -20.53 -13.15 -15.38
C ASP A 136 -19.62 -12.95 -16.60
N THR A 137 -19.95 -11.95 -17.42
CA THR A 137 -19.21 -11.62 -18.65
C THR A 137 -17.74 -11.24 -18.41
N LYS A 138 -17.32 -10.90 -17.19
CA LYS A 138 -15.91 -10.65 -16.88
C LYS A 138 -15.01 -11.87 -17.15
N TYR A 139 -15.57 -13.07 -17.13
CA TYR A 139 -14.81 -14.31 -17.37
C TYR A 139 -14.63 -14.63 -18.86
N TRP A 140 -15.33 -13.93 -19.78
CA TRP A 140 -15.21 -14.15 -21.22
C TRP A 140 -13.79 -14.01 -21.75
N THR A 141 -12.98 -13.15 -21.15
CA THR A 141 -11.57 -12.97 -21.48
C THR A 141 -10.72 -14.23 -21.27
N TYR A 142 -11.21 -15.24 -20.54
CA TYR A 142 -10.52 -16.51 -20.31
C TYR A 142 -11.11 -17.70 -21.07
N LEU A 143 -12.29 -17.55 -21.68
CA LEU A 143 -12.95 -18.63 -22.44
C LEU A 143 -12.32 -18.82 -23.82
N ASP A 144 -12.75 -19.84 -24.55
CA ASP A 144 -12.32 -20.04 -25.94
C ASP A 144 -12.78 -18.86 -26.83
N PRO A 145 -11.86 -18.21 -27.58
CA PRO A 145 -12.19 -17.03 -28.35
C PRO A 145 -13.28 -17.24 -29.40
N ALA A 146 -13.37 -18.42 -30.03
CA ALA A 146 -14.40 -18.69 -31.03
C ALA A 146 -15.81 -18.77 -30.39
N GLU A 147 -15.89 -19.29 -29.16
CA GLU A 147 -17.13 -19.30 -28.37
C GLU A 147 -17.52 -17.89 -27.93
N VAL A 148 -16.57 -17.12 -27.38
CA VAL A 148 -16.79 -15.72 -26.98
C VAL A 148 -17.25 -14.88 -28.16
N PHE A 149 -16.70 -15.14 -29.35
CA PHE A 149 -17.11 -14.44 -30.56
C PHE A 149 -18.60 -14.65 -30.88
N LYS A 150 -19.11 -15.88 -30.71
CA LYS A 150 -20.54 -16.18 -30.86
C LYS A 150 -21.37 -15.45 -29.80
N LEU A 151 -20.96 -15.52 -28.53
CA LEU A 151 -21.66 -14.88 -27.41
C LEU A 151 -21.74 -13.36 -27.57
N VAL A 152 -20.63 -12.74 -27.95
CA VAL A 152 -20.52 -11.29 -28.17
C VAL A 152 -21.42 -10.85 -29.32
N LYS A 153 -21.42 -11.57 -30.46
CA LYS A 153 -22.33 -11.28 -31.58
C LYS A 153 -23.79 -11.30 -31.14
N THR A 154 -24.21 -12.34 -30.41
CA THR A 154 -25.58 -12.45 -29.90
C THR A 154 -25.95 -11.30 -28.98
N LYS A 155 -25.07 -10.91 -28.04
CA LYS A 155 -25.33 -9.79 -27.14
C LYS A 155 -25.32 -8.43 -27.84
N ILE A 156 -24.40 -8.21 -28.76
CA ILE A 156 -24.31 -6.97 -29.55
C ILE A 156 -25.58 -6.75 -30.37
N ASN A 157 -26.13 -7.80 -30.99
CA ASN A 157 -27.34 -7.70 -31.81
C ASN A 157 -28.57 -7.19 -31.04
N VAL A 158 -28.61 -7.38 -29.72
CA VAL A 158 -29.69 -6.91 -28.85
C VAL A 158 -29.30 -5.69 -28.00
N THR A 159 -28.12 -5.09 -28.23
CA THR A 159 -27.58 -3.98 -27.43
C THR A 159 -27.55 -2.67 -28.23
N SER A 160 -28.40 -1.71 -27.85
CA SER A 160 -28.45 -0.37 -28.46
C SER A 160 -27.33 0.57 -27.99
N SER A 161 -26.82 0.38 -26.76
CA SER A 161 -25.75 1.18 -26.17
C SER A 161 -24.40 0.98 -26.86
N VAL A 162 -23.84 2.05 -27.44
CA VAL A 162 -22.49 2.05 -28.05
C VAL A 162 -21.43 1.66 -27.01
N ILE A 163 -21.52 2.20 -25.80
CA ILE A 163 -20.54 1.95 -24.72
C ILE A 163 -20.50 0.45 -24.38
N SER A 164 -21.68 -0.17 -24.22
CA SER A 164 -21.79 -1.60 -23.91
C SER A 164 -21.29 -2.48 -25.06
N ARG A 165 -21.56 -2.10 -26.32
CA ARG A 165 -21.00 -2.78 -27.50
C ARG A 165 -19.47 -2.74 -27.50
N ILE A 166 -18.89 -1.57 -27.25
CA ILE A 166 -17.43 -1.39 -27.17
C ILE A 166 -16.83 -2.21 -26.02
N GLU A 167 -17.50 -2.32 -24.88
CA GLU A 167 -17.06 -3.18 -23.77
C GLU A 167 -17.02 -4.65 -24.19
N PHE A 168 -18.05 -5.15 -24.88
CA PHE A 168 -18.09 -6.53 -25.36
C PHE A 168 -17.01 -6.81 -26.41
N LEU A 169 -16.79 -5.88 -27.36
CA LEU A 169 -15.72 -5.98 -28.35
C LEU A 169 -14.33 -5.96 -27.68
N SER A 170 -14.14 -5.15 -26.63
CA SER A 170 -12.89 -5.13 -25.87
C SER A 170 -12.64 -6.47 -25.16
N LYS A 171 -13.69 -7.08 -24.58
CA LYS A 171 -13.61 -8.42 -23.98
C LYS A 171 -13.26 -9.50 -25.01
N LEU A 172 -13.78 -9.39 -26.22
CA LEU A 172 -13.50 -10.30 -27.33
C LEU A 172 -12.04 -10.22 -27.81
N VAL A 173 -11.54 -9.00 -28.02
CA VAL A 173 -10.12 -8.73 -28.32
C VAL A 173 -9.24 -9.33 -27.20
N ASN A 174 -9.53 -8.99 -25.95
CA ASN A 174 -8.76 -9.51 -24.81
C ASN A 174 -8.83 -11.03 -24.67
N SER A 175 -9.96 -11.66 -25.04
CA SER A 175 -10.08 -13.12 -25.05
C SER A 175 -9.10 -13.76 -26.04
N CYS A 176 -9.02 -13.25 -27.27
CA CYS A 176 -8.06 -13.73 -28.27
C CYS A 176 -6.62 -13.61 -27.75
N HIS A 177 -6.29 -12.46 -27.15
CA HIS A 177 -4.98 -12.22 -26.55
C HIS A 177 -4.65 -13.22 -25.43
N MET A 178 -5.50 -13.29 -24.40
CA MET A 178 -5.25 -14.11 -23.22
C MET A 178 -5.08 -15.60 -23.55
N ASN A 179 -5.64 -16.01 -24.67
CA ASN A 179 -5.63 -17.38 -25.16
C ASN A 179 -4.58 -17.66 -26.25
N ASN A 180 -3.77 -16.67 -26.64
CA ASN A 180 -2.81 -16.77 -27.76
C ASN A 180 -3.44 -17.27 -29.07
N ASP A 181 -4.72 -16.97 -29.33
CA ASP A 181 -5.42 -17.38 -30.55
C ASP A 181 -5.42 -16.25 -31.57
N TYR A 182 -4.41 -16.29 -32.45
CA TYR A 182 -4.24 -15.30 -33.50
C TYR A 182 -5.13 -15.60 -34.71
N ASN A 183 -5.58 -16.84 -34.92
CA ASN A 183 -6.45 -17.14 -36.06
C ASN A 183 -7.83 -16.52 -35.86
N THR A 184 -8.42 -16.70 -34.68
CA THR A 184 -9.70 -16.06 -34.34
C THR A 184 -9.56 -14.54 -34.27
N TYR A 185 -8.39 -14.05 -33.85
CA TYR A 185 -8.13 -12.62 -33.77
C TYR A 185 -8.29 -11.88 -35.11
N GLY A 186 -7.80 -12.44 -36.21
CA GLY A 186 -7.99 -11.87 -37.55
C GLY A 186 -9.46 -11.70 -37.94
N GLU A 187 -10.29 -12.72 -37.69
CA GLU A 187 -11.72 -12.67 -37.95
C GLU A 187 -12.45 -11.70 -37.03
N VAL A 188 -11.99 -11.54 -35.78
CA VAL A 188 -12.50 -10.54 -34.84
C VAL A 188 -12.23 -9.12 -35.34
N LEU A 189 -10.99 -8.83 -35.75
CA LEU A 189 -10.62 -7.51 -36.28
C LEU A 189 -11.42 -7.16 -37.53
N LYS A 190 -11.55 -8.12 -38.46
CA LYS A 190 -12.40 -8.00 -39.65
C LYS A 190 -13.86 -7.67 -39.30
N TYR A 191 -14.43 -8.38 -38.34
CA TYR A 191 -15.80 -8.12 -37.90
C TYR A 191 -15.95 -6.71 -37.31
N ILE A 192 -14.96 -6.24 -36.55
CA ILE A 192 -14.95 -4.88 -35.99
C ILE A 192 -14.94 -3.84 -37.12
N THR A 193 -14.04 -3.96 -38.11
CA THR A 193 -13.95 -2.97 -39.20
C THR A 193 -15.19 -2.97 -40.09
N GLN A 194 -15.82 -4.12 -40.32
CA GLN A 194 -16.99 -4.23 -41.18
C GLN A 194 -18.30 -3.81 -40.48
N ARG A 195 -18.54 -4.29 -39.26
CA ARG A 195 -19.84 -4.13 -38.58
C ARG A 195 -19.89 -2.92 -37.66
N HIS A 196 -18.75 -2.49 -37.13
CA HIS A 196 -18.64 -1.48 -36.08
C HIS A 196 -17.89 -0.21 -36.50
N ARG A 197 -17.70 0.04 -37.80
CA ARG A 197 -17.08 1.27 -38.33
C ARG A 197 -17.72 2.56 -37.82
N ASN A 198 -19.00 2.54 -37.46
CA ASN A 198 -19.72 3.70 -36.93
C ASN A 198 -19.56 3.89 -35.41
N ASP A 199 -19.08 2.88 -34.67
CA ASP A 199 -18.82 2.98 -33.23
C ASP A 199 -17.46 3.67 -32.95
N ASP A 200 -17.23 4.16 -31.73
CA ASP A 200 -15.93 4.73 -31.32
C ASP A 200 -14.92 3.61 -31.00
N LEU A 201 -14.00 3.36 -31.94
CA LEU A 201 -13.02 2.29 -31.84
C LEU A 201 -11.78 2.64 -31.02
N LYS A 202 -11.70 3.83 -30.41
CA LYS A 202 -10.52 4.26 -29.63
C LYS A 202 -10.20 3.33 -28.46
N ALA A 203 -11.21 2.80 -27.78
CA ALA A 203 -11.00 1.84 -26.69
C ALA A 203 -10.51 0.46 -27.20
N ILE A 204 -10.93 0.09 -28.42
CA ILE A 204 -10.51 -1.14 -29.07
C ILE A 204 -9.04 -1.05 -29.47
N SER A 205 -8.62 0.03 -30.13
CA SER A 205 -7.22 0.22 -30.52
C SER A 205 -6.28 0.28 -29.32
N ARG A 206 -6.71 0.84 -28.17
CA ARG A 206 -5.96 0.72 -26.90
C ARG A 206 -5.84 -0.73 -26.42
N SER A 207 -6.92 -1.51 -26.51
CA SER A 207 -6.90 -2.92 -26.12
C SER A 207 -5.97 -3.76 -27.01
N ILE A 208 -5.86 -3.39 -28.28
CA ILE A 208 -4.87 -3.94 -29.22
C ILE A 208 -3.44 -3.51 -28.83
N GLY A 209 -3.21 -2.23 -28.54
CA GLY A 209 -1.87 -1.74 -28.19
C GLY A 209 -1.32 -2.29 -26.87
N ASN A 210 -2.18 -2.48 -25.86
CA ASN A 210 -1.73 -2.83 -24.51
C ASN A 210 -1.31 -4.29 -24.31
N ASN A 211 -1.69 -5.19 -25.22
CA ASN A 211 -1.73 -6.61 -24.89
C ASN A 211 -0.94 -7.53 -25.84
N TYR A 212 -0.57 -7.16 -27.07
CA TYR A 212 -0.15 -8.19 -28.05
C TYR A 212 1.36 -8.40 -28.24
N ASN A 213 1.75 -9.67 -28.36
CA ASN A 213 3.03 -10.05 -28.96
C ASN A 213 2.94 -9.87 -30.49
N ARG A 214 3.38 -8.71 -30.95
CA ARG A 214 3.33 -8.24 -32.35
C ARG A 214 4.02 -9.18 -33.34
N ASN A 215 5.04 -9.91 -32.89
CA ASN A 215 5.78 -10.89 -33.70
C ASN A 215 4.92 -12.05 -34.21
N LYS A 216 3.69 -12.20 -33.70
CA LYS A 216 2.73 -13.22 -34.14
C LYS A 216 1.63 -12.67 -35.05
N PHE A 217 1.63 -11.36 -35.33
CA PHE A 217 0.70 -10.78 -36.28
C PHE A 217 1.09 -11.18 -37.71
N THR A 218 0.08 -11.25 -38.56
CA THR A 218 0.18 -11.62 -39.97
C THR A 218 -0.33 -10.44 -40.78
N ASP A 219 -0.14 -10.44 -42.09
CA ASP A 219 -0.59 -9.34 -42.96
C ASP A 219 -2.10 -9.09 -42.85
N ILE A 220 -2.88 -10.14 -42.60
CA ILE A 220 -4.33 -10.03 -42.36
C ILE A 220 -4.61 -9.23 -41.08
N HIS A 221 -3.86 -9.45 -40.01
CA HIS A 221 -4.01 -8.68 -38.78
C HIS A 221 -3.69 -7.21 -39.01
N TRP A 222 -2.55 -6.94 -39.65
CA TRP A 222 -2.10 -5.58 -39.89
C TRP A 222 -2.99 -4.80 -40.86
N LYS A 223 -3.53 -5.48 -41.88
CA LYS A 223 -4.57 -4.90 -42.74
C LYS A 223 -5.73 -4.35 -41.93
N TYR A 224 -6.35 -5.17 -41.08
CA TYR A 224 -7.51 -4.74 -40.30
C TYR A 224 -7.14 -3.76 -39.16
N ILE A 225 -5.94 -3.83 -38.61
CA ILE A 225 -5.43 -2.80 -37.70
C ILE A 225 -5.35 -1.46 -38.44
N GLY A 226 -4.78 -1.42 -39.65
CA GLY A 226 -4.74 -0.22 -40.49
C GLY A 226 -6.13 0.37 -40.73
N GLU A 227 -7.11 -0.46 -41.12
CA GLU A 227 -8.50 -0.04 -41.29
C GLU A 227 -9.10 0.55 -39.99
N ILE A 228 -8.83 -0.03 -38.82
CA ILE A 228 -9.29 0.52 -37.52
C ILE A 228 -8.67 1.91 -37.28
N LEU A 229 -7.37 2.06 -37.54
CA LEU A 229 -6.66 3.34 -37.35
C LEU A 229 -7.22 4.43 -38.28
N GLU A 230 -7.50 4.09 -39.53
CA GLU A 230 -8.11 4.98 -40.51
C GLU A 230 -9.54 5.39 -40.11
N ILE A 231 -10.37 4.46 -39.59
CA ILE A 231 -11.70 4.76 -39.08
C ILE A 231 -11.63 5.74 -37.89
N ILE A 232 -10.69 5.55 -36.96
CA ILE A 232 -10.50 6.46 -35.82
C ILE A 232 -10.13 7.85 -36.32
N ARG A 233 -9.19 7.93 -37.26
CA ARG A 233 -8.71 9.20 -37.84
C ARG A 233 -9.80 9.95 -38.60
N THR A 234 -10.58 9.25 -39.42
CA THR A 234 -11.67 9.85 -40.21
C THR A 234 -12.72 10.52 -39.32
N LYS A 235 -12.85 10.08 -38.06
CA LYS A 235 -13.74 10.68 -37.07
C LYS A 235 -13.11 11.85 -36.29
N GLY A 236 -11.89 12.28 -36.64
CA GLY A 236 -11.16 13.32 -35.92
C GLY A 236 -10.67 12.89 -34.53
N ASN A 237 -10.63 11.58 -34.24
CA ASN A 237 -10.18 11.08 -32.96
C ASN A 237 -8.68 10.84 -32.95
N THR A 238 -8.03 11.16 -31.83
CA THR A 238 -6.61 10.88 -31.63
C THR A 238 -6.36 9.37 -31.58
N ILE A 239 -5.34 8.91 -32.30
CA ILE A 239 -4.95 7.50 -32.34
C ILE A 239 -4.13 7.14 -31.10
N PRO A 240 -4.33 5.97 -30.45
CA PRO A 240 -3.44 5.53 -29.38
C PRO A 240 -2.00 5.28 -29.87
N ASN A 241 -1.04 5.90 -29.18
CA ASN A 241 0.33 6.07 -29.65
C ASN A 241 1.05 4.75 -29.99
N GLN A 242 0.94 3.73 -29.13
CA GLN A 242 1.77 2.53 -29.29
C GLN A 242 1.39 1.70 -30.51
N ILE A 243 0.09 1.40 -30.72
CA ILE A 243 -0.33 0.55 -31.85
C ILE A 243 -0.08 1.23 -33.20
N PHE A 244 -0.13 2.56 -33.24
CA PHE A 244 0.20 3.31 -34.44
C PHE A 244 1.69 3.21 -34.79
N LEU A 245 2.57 3.32 -33.79
CA LEU A 245 4.00 3.13 -33.99
C LEU A 245 4.31 1.71 -34.51
N ASP A 246 3.62 0.71 -33.96
CA ASP A 246 3.79 -0.69 -34.35
C ASP A 246 3.32 -0.94 -35.79
N TYR A 247 2.24 -0.26 -36.19
CA TYR A 247 1.75 -0.28 -37.58
C TYR A 247 2.74 0.40 -38.53
N LEU A 248 3.33 1.54 -38.14
CA LEU A 248 4.36 2.24 -38.92
C LEU A 248 5.59 1.34 -39.14
N LEU A 249 6.03 0.61 -38.11
CA LEU A 249 7.13 -0.36 -38.21
C LEU A 249 6.80 -1.52 -39.15
N TYR A 250 5.59 -2.06 -39.04
CA TYR A 250 5.13 -3.10 -39.97
C TYR A 250 5.16 -2.63 -41.42
N MET A 251 4.64 -1.44 -41.70
CA MET A 251 4.62 -0.86 -43.05
C MET A 251 6.03 -0.69 -43.61
N ALA A 252 6.95 -0.16 -42.80
CA ALA A 252 8.33 0.08 -43.21
C ALA A 252 9.09 -1.23 -43.48
N LYS A 253 8.85 -2.27 -42.67
CA LYS A 253 9.48 -3.58 -42.81
C LYS A 253 9.04 -4.34 -44.08
N HIS A 254 7.79 -4.15 -44.50
CA HIS A 254 7.22 -4.84 -45.68
C HIS A 254 7.26 -3.96 -46.94
N GLU A 255 7.97 -2.83 -46.90
CA GLU A 255 8.12 -1.90 -48.03
C GLU A 255 6.78 -1.43 -48.61
N ILE A 256 5.78 -1.31 -47.74
CA ILE A 256 4.46 -0.76 -48.09
C ILE A 256 4.57 0.77 -48.04
N CYS A 257 3.87 1.46 -48.95
CA CYS A 257 3.89 2.93 -49.06
C CYS A 257 3.76 3.62 -47.68
N LEU A 258 4.80 4.36 -47.29
CA LEU A 258 4.92 5.00 -45.98
C LEU A 258 4.36 6.42 -45.96
N ASP A 259 4.20 7.05 -47.12
CA ASP A 259 4.03 8.50 -47.24
C ASP A 259 2.86 9.04 -46.43
N ASP A 260 1.68 8.47 -46.60
CA ASP A 260 0.49 8.88 -45.86
C ASP A 260 0.61 8.57 -44.36
N THR A 261 1.19 7.43 -44.00
CA THR A 261 1.31 7.00 -42.59
C THR A 261 2.33 7.86 -41.83
N VAL A 262 3.44 8.23 -42.46
CA VAL A 262 4.44 9.15 -41.90
C VAL A 262 3.90 10.57 -41.83
N LYS A 263 3.16 11.01 -42.85
CA LYS A 263 2.47 12.31 -42.80
C LYS A 263 1.48 12.36 -41.63
N TRP A 264 0.75 11.28 -41.39
CA TRP A 264 -0.13 11.13 -40.23
C TRP A 264 0.63 11.19 -38.90
N PHE A 265 1.76 10.48 -38.81
CA PHE A 265 2.65 10.52 -37.64
C PHE A 265 3.07 11.96 -37.29
N ILE A 266 3.51 12.71 -38.31
CA ILE A 266 3.96 14.09 -38.12
C ILE A 266 2.79 14.99 -37.71
N LEU A 267 1.66 14.94 -38.41
CA LEU A 267 0.49 15.76 -38.10
C LEU A 267 -0.04 15.50 -36.68
N ASP A 268 -0.18 14.23 -36.30
CA ASP A 268 -0.67 13.87 -34.97
C ASP A 268 0.29 14.34 -33.88
N SER A 269 1.61 14.37 -34.15
CA SER A 269 2.61 14.89 -33.21
C SER A 269 2.62 16.42 -33.07
N ILE A 270 2.12 17.12 -34.08
CA ILE A 270 1.94 18.58 -34.04
C ILE A 270 0.68 18.90 -33.24
N GLU A 271 -0.42 18.18 -33.48
CA GLU A 271 -1.72 18.44 -32.88
C GLU A 271 -1.86 17.89 -31.45
N HIS A 272 -1.10 16.86 -31.10
CA HIS A 272 -1.22 16.17 -29.83
C HIS A 272 0.14 15.98 -29.14
N TYR A 273 0.13 16.03 -27.80
CA TYR A 273 1.29 15.65 -27.02
C TYR A 273 1.44 14.12 -27.02
N LEU A 274 2.25 13.60 -27.94
CA LEU A 274 2.51 12.17 -28.08
C LEU A 274 3.76 11.75 -27.31
N SER A 275 3.63 10.73 -26.48
CA SER A 275 4.75 9.97 -25.91
C SER A 275 4.79 8.60 -26.59
N PHE A 276 5.95 8.23 -27.13
CA PHE A 276 6.19 6.91 -27.72
C PHE A 276 7.23 6.16 -26.89
N ASP A 277 7.10 4.85 -26.81
CA ASP A 277 8.14 3.94 -26.32
C ASP A 277 8.74 3.26 -27.55
N PHE A 278 9.95 3.68 -27.94
CA PHE A 278 10.66 3.13 -29.09
C PHE A 278 11.32 1.80 -28.66
N ASN A 279 10.57 0.71 -28.64
CA ASN A 279 11.10 -0.60 -28.27
C ASN A 279 12.14 -1.10 -29.30
N ILE A 280 13.37 -1.30 -28.82
CA ILE A 280 14.64 -1.35 -29.58
C ILE A 280 15.00 -2.75 -30.11
N ASN A 281 14.20 -3.78 -29.85
CA ASN A 281 14.57 -5.13 -30.29
C ASN A 281 14.33 -5.39 -31.81
N GLU A 282 14.00 -4.36 -32.58
CA GLU A 282 13.77 -4.44 -34.03
C GLU A 282 14.85 -3.70 -34.84
N GLN A 283 15.03 -4.14 -36.09
CA GLN A 283 16.18 -3.87 -36.97
C GLN A 283 16.43 -2.36 -37.18
N PRO A 284 17.63 -1.82 -36.85
CA PRO A 284 18.02 -0.42 -37.06
C PRO A 284 17.71 0.15 -38.44
N GLU A 285 17.83 -0.67 -39.48
CA GLU A 285 17.57 -0.32 -40.88
C GLU A 285 16.11 0.12 -41.12
N VAL A 286 15.15 -0.44 -40.38
CA VAL A 286 13.73 -0.08 -40.52
C VAL A 286 13.46 1.31 -39.94
N TRP A 287 14.08 1.61 -38.79
CA TRP A 287 13.99 2.93 -38.18
C TRP A 287 14.66 3.99 -39.04
N ASP A 288 15.82 3.69 -39.62
CA ASP A 288 16.49 4.60 -40.56
C ASP A 288 15.56 4.96 -41.73
N LYS A 289 14.91 3.97 -42.38
CA LYS A 289 13.90 4.21 -43.43
C LYS A 289 12.76 5.13 -42.95
N ILE A 290 12.23 4.90 -41.74
CA ILE A 290 11.14 5.72 -41.18
C ILE A 290 11.60 7.16 -40.96
N TRP A 291 12.79 7.36 -40.38
CA TRP A 291 13.32 8.69 -40.09
C TRP A 291 13.70 9.44 -41.37
N GLN A 292 14.31 8.75 -42.35
CA GLN A 292 14.57 9.31 -43.67
C GLN A 292 13.30 9.86 -44.30
N LYS A 293 12.26 9.03 -44.34
CA LYS A 293 10.97 9.43 -44.94
C LYS A 293 10.26 10.52 -44.14
N SER A 294 10.40 10.51 -42.81
CA SER A 294 9.84 11.55 -41.93
C SER A 294 10.49 12.91 -42.18
N LEU A 295 11.81 12.95 -42.35
CA LEU A 295 12.53 14.18 -42.66
C LEU A 295 12.18 14.69 -44.06
N GLU A 296 12.12 13.81 -45.07
CA GLU A 296 11.70 14.15 -46.44
C GLU A 296 10.31 14.80 -46.47
N ILE A 297 9.32 14.15 -45.84
CA ILE A 297 7.94 14.65 -45.81
C ILE A 297 7.84 15.94 -45.02
N ALA A 298 8.51 16.03 -43.86
CA ALA A 298 8.47 17.23 -43.03
C ALA A 298 8.96 18.48 -43.77
N VAL A 299 10.03 18.37 -44.58
CA VAL A 299 10.54 19.50 -45.38
C VAL A 299 9.52 19.97 -46.44
N GLY A 300 8.73 19.06 -46.98
CA GLY A 300 7.72 19.34 -48.01
C GLY A 300 6.37 19.85 -47.48
N MET A 301 6.16 19.89 -46.17
CA MET A 301 4.91 20.36 -45.57
C MET A 301 4.82 21.90 -45.54
N GLU A 302 3.60 22.43 -45.56
CA GLU A 302 3.37 23.88 -45.42
C GLU A 302 3.97 24.44 -44.12
N ALA A 303 3.77 23.74 -42.99
CA ALA A 303 4.37 24.05 -41.70
C ALA A 303 5.70 23.31 -41.47
N LYS A 304 6.63 23.36 -42.45
CA LYS A 304 7.86 22.54 -42.45
C LYS A 304 8.75 22.68 -41.21
N LYS A 305 8.93 23.89 -40.67
CA LYS A 305 9.77 24.13 -39.48
C LYS A 305 9.18 23.44 -38.25
N ARG A 306 7.87 23.60 -38.05
CA ARG A 306 7.12 22.92 -36.99
C ARG A 306 7.17 21.40 -37.14
N ALA A 307 6.92 20.88 -38.34
CA ALA A 307 7.00 19.45 -38.65
C ALA A 307 8.40 18.89 -38.36
N LEU A 308 9.45 19.55 -38.86
CA LEU A 308 10.84 19.16 -38.62
C LEU A 308 11.19 19.16 -37.14
N SER A 309 10.81 20.20 -36.38
CA SER A 309 11.09 20.26 -34.93
C SER A 309 10.56 19.02 -34.20
N LYS A 310 9.35 18.56 -34.54
CA LYS A 310 8.76 17.34 -33.94
C LYS A 310 9.49 16.07 -34.34
N VAL A 311 9.85 15.93 -35.61
CA VAL A 311 10.64 14.77 -36.07
C VAL A 311 11.99 14.73 -35.36
N ILE A 312 12.66 15.87 -35.20
CA ILE A 312 13.95 15.96 -34.51
C ILE A 312 13.80 15.60 -33.04
N ASP A 313 12.79 16.11 -32.34
CA ASP A 313 12.55 15.77 -30.93
C ASP A 313 12.41 14.25 -30.74
N PHE A 314 11.75 13.54 -31.68
CA PHE A 314 11.68 12.08 -31.65
C PHE A 314 13.00 11.40 -31.99
N ILE A 315 13.76 11.89 -32.98
CA ILE A 315 15.10 11.38 -33.29
C ILE A 315 16.02 11.52 -32.07
N VAL A 316 15.90 12.61 -31.33
CA VAL A 316 16.66 12.87 -30.10
C VAL A 316 16.33 11.83 -29.02
N ILE A 317 15.05 11.56 -28.80
CA ILE A 317 14.60 10.49 -27.88
C ILE A 317 15.14 9.14 -28.36
N PHE A 318 14.96 8.83 -29.64
CA PHE A 318 15.43 7.59 -30.26
C PHE A 318 16.95 7.42 -30.08
N ASN A 319 17.77 8.41 -30.40
CA ASN A 319 19.23 8.31 -30.30
C ASN A 319 19.72 8.10 -28.86
N ASN A 320 19.08 8.72 -27.87
CA ASN A 320 19.41 8.48 -26.46
C ASN A 320 19.17 7.03 -26.04
N GLU A 321 18.06 6.47 -26.52
CA GLU A 321 17.66 5.09 -26.28
C GLU A 321 18.55 4.12 -27.11
N ASN A 322 19.04 4.56 -28.28
CA ASN A 322 19.65 3.73 -29.32
C ASN A 322 21.06 4.18 -29.76
N LYS A 323 22.03 4.21 -28.84
CA LYS A 323 23.38 4.74 -29.15
C LYS A 323 24.13 4.08 -30.31
N ASN A 324 23.87 2.80 -30.60
CA ASN A 324 24.55 2.06 -31.68
C ASN A 324 23.88 2.22 -33.05
N ALA A 325 22.68 2.79 -33.07
CA ALA A 325 21.85 2.96 -34.26
C ALA A 325 21.38 4.42 -34.39
N SER A 326 22.17 5.36 -33.85
CA SER A 326 21.81 6.78 -33.83
C SER A 326 21.71 7.35 -35.24
N ILE A 327 20.69 8.15 -35.48
CA ILE A 327 20.50 8.87 -36.74
C ILE A 327 21.39 10.11 -36.76
N ASP A 328 22.24 10.21 -37.78
CA ASP A 328 23.07 11.38 -38.06
C ASP A 328 22.31 12.36 -38.95
N LEU A 329 21.88 13.49 -38.38
CA LEU A 329 21.12 14.50 -39.10
C LEU A 329 21.95 15.21 -40.20
N ASN A 330 23.28 15.13 -40.17
CA ASN A 330 24.13 15.71 -41.22
C ASN A 330 23.97 15.03 -42.59
N GLN A 331 23.39 13.83 -42.63
CA GLN A 331 23.12 13.10 -43.87
C GLN A 331 21.90 13.66 -44.63
N TYR A 332 21.17 14.62 -44.04
CA TYR A 332 19.91 15.14 -44.56
C TYR A 332 20.03 16.61 -44.97
N GLU A 333 20.65 16.86 -46.14
CA GLU A 333 20.95 18.22 -46.63
C GLU A 333 19.75 19.16 -46.61
N ALA A 334 18.54 18.68 -46.93
CA ALA A 334 17.33 19.48 -46.93
C ALA A 334 16.94 19.98 -45.52
N ALA A 335 17.12 19.16 -44.48
CA ALA A 335 16.91 19.55 -43.09
C ALA A 335 18.02 20.51 -42.62
N ILE A 336 19.27 20.24 -43.00
CA ILE A 336 20.42 21.13 -42.71
C ILE A 336 20.20 22.52 -43.30
N LYS A 337 19.71 22.60 -44.53
CA LYS A 337 19.39 23.88 -45.19
C LYS A 337 18.35 24.68 -44.41
N VAL A 338 17.31 24.03 -43.87
CA VAL A 338 16.31 24.73 -43.03
C VAL A 338 16.97 25.34 -41.78
N PHE A 339 17.89 24.64 -41.11
CA PHE A 339 18.62 25.21 -39.97
C PHE A 339 19.54 26.37 -40.37
N GLN A 340 20.25 26.24 -41.50
CA GLN A 340 21.13 27.29 -42.03
C GLN A 340 20.34 28.56 -42.37
N ASP A 341 19.25 28.42 -43.14
CA ASP A 341 18.37 29.53 -43.51
C ASP A 341 17.81 30.21 -42.25
N THR A 342 17.41 29.44 -41.23
CA THR A 342 16.90 29.96 -39.97
C THR A 342 17.97 30.70 -39.18
N CYS A 343 19.20 30.16 -39.07
CA CYS A 343 20.30 30.82 -38.34
C CYS A 343 20.84 32.09 -39.04
N GLN A 344 20.49 32.32 -40.31
CA GLN A 344 20.88 33.50 -41.07
C GLN A 344 19.84 34.64 -41.04
N LEU A 345 18.68 34.44 -40.38
CA LEU A 345 17.65 35.47 -40.25
C LEU A 345 18.16 36.71 -39.52
N LYS A 346 18.07 37.87 -40.18
CA LYS A 346 18.60 39.14 -39.65
C LYS A 346 17.61 39.94 -38.80
N GLU A 347 16.31 39.81 -39.05
CA GLU A 347 15.28 40.70 -38.50
C GLU A 347 14.55 40.12 -37.28
N HIS A 348 13.65 39.16 -37.50
CA HIS A 348 12.74 38.64 -36.48
C HIS A 348 12.63 37.12 -36.60
N TYR A 349 12.51 36.44 -35.46
CA TYR A 349 12.29 35.00 -35.39
C TYR A 349 10.83 34.73 -35.02
N ASP A 350 10.09 33.94 -35.80
CA ASP A 350 8.77 33.49 -35.36
C ASP A 350 8.88 32.32 -34.36
N ASP A 351 7.74 31.82 -33.87
CA ASP A 351 7.74 30.68 -32.95
C ASP A 351 8.25 29.39 -33.61
N GLU A 352 8.09 29.21 -34.92
CA GLU A 352 8.59 28.02 -35.61
C GLU A 352 10.11 28.05 -35.78
N ASP A 353 10.67 29.23 -36.03
CA ASP A 353 12.12 29.47 -36.02
C ASP A 353 12.74 29.15 -34.66
N TYR A 354 12.08 29.61 -33.60
CA TYR A 354 12.51 29.32 -32.25
C TYR A 354 12.52 27.80 -31.98
N GLN A 355 11.41 27.10 -32.29
CA GLN A 355 11.30 25.67 -32.05
C GLN A 355 12.35 24.87 -32.83
N ILE A 356 12.58 25.19 -34.11
CA ILE A 356 13.55 24.45 -34.92
C ILE A 356 15.00 24.66 -34.42
N ILE A 357 15.36 25.86 -33.96
CA ILE A 357 16.66 26.12 -33.32
C ILE A 357 16.78 25.35 -32.00
N MET A 358 15.72 25.33 -31.18
CA MET A 358 15.70 24.60 -29.92
C MET A 358 15.87 23.08 -30.10
N SER A 359 15.21 22.49 -31.08
CA SER A 359 15.37 21.07 -31.42
C SER A 359 16.79 20.78 -31.93
N MET A 360 17.38 21.66 -32.74
CA MET A 360 18.78 21.53 -33.18
C MET A 360 19.77 21.55 -32.01
N LEU A 361 19.63 22.50 -31.08
CA LEU A 361 20.49 22.58 -29.89
C LEU A 361 20.36 21.34 -29.01
N THR A 362 19.13 20.86 -28.84
CA THR A 362 18.86 19.65 -28.05
C THR A 362 19.52 18.43 -28.70
N TYR A 363 19.42 18.30 -30.03
CA TYR A 363 20.11 17.26 -30.78
C TYR A 363 21.63 17.33 -30.61
N ASN A 364 22.23 18.50 -30.82
CA ASN A 364 23.68 18.71 -30.69
C ASN A 364 24.18 18.41 -29.27
N ASN A 365 23.43 18.79 -28.24
CA ASN A 365 23.81 18.53 -26.85
C ASN A 365 23.80 17.04 -26.52
N GLN A 366 22.87 16.27 -27.10
CA GLN A 366 22.70 14.85 -26.82
C GLN A 366 23.52 13.94 -27.77
N ASN A 367 23.94 14.47 -28.92
CA ASN A 367 24.71 13.74 -29.95
C ASN A 367 26.04 14.46 -30.27
N PRO A 368 27.00 14.51 -29.33
CA PRO A 368 28.23 15.31 -29.48
C PRO A 368 29.19 14.83 -30.57
N HIS A 369 29.00 13.62 -31.11
CA HIS A 369 29.85 13.05 -32.17
C HIS A 369 29.39 13.45 -33.58
N THR A 370 28.11 13.84 -33.74
CA THR A 370 27.48 14.15 -35.02
C THR A 370 26.84 15.55 -34.97
N LEU A 371 27.61 16.53 -34.50
CA LEU A 371 27.14 17.90 -34.34
C LEU A 371 26.69 18.50 -35.68
N ILE A 372 25.48 19.05 -35.70
CA ILE A 372 24.96 19.88 -36.78
C ILE A 372 25.67 21.24 -36.72
N ARG A 373 26.47 21.54 -37.74
CA ARG A 373 27.21 22.81 -37.87
C ARG A 373 26.60 23.65 -38.99
N VAL A 374 25.76 24.61 -38.60
CA VAL A 374 25.00 25.46 -39.55
C VAL A 374 25.59 26.87 -39.71
N CYS A 375 26.36 27.32 -38.73
CA CYS A 375 27.10 28.58 -38.73
C CYS A 375 28.31 28.47 -37.79
N ASP A 376 29.14 29.52 -37.74
CA ASP A 376 30.19 29.62 -36.74
C ASP A 376 29.62 29.80 -35.31
N GLY A 377 30.42 29.47 -34.31
CA GLY A 377 29.99 29.46 -32.91
C GLY A 377 29.58 30.85 -32.41
N ASP A 378 30.26 31.90 -32.86
CA ASP A 378 30.01 33.28 -32.41
C ASP A 378 28.67 33.78 -32.97
N GLN A 379 28.38 33.47 -34.23
CA GLN A 379 27.09 33.70 -34.85
C GLN A 379 25.98 32.95 -34.11
N LEU A 380 26.19 31.68 -33.74
CA LEU A 380 25.18 30.93 -32.99
C LEU A 380 24.92 31.54 -31.60
N VAL A 381 25.95 31.98 -30.87
CA VAL A 381 25.76 32.70 -29.60
C VAL A 381 24.97 34.00 -29.82
N ALA A 382 25.26 34.75 -30.88
CA ALA A 382 24.51 35.96 -31.22
C ALA A 382 23.02 35.67 -31.52
N VAL A 383 22.72 34.59 -32.25
CA VAL A 383 21.35 34.11 -32.49
C VAL A 383 20.66 33.77 -31.17
N LEU A 384 21.30 32.99 -30.30
CA LEU A 384 20.73 32.61 -29.00
C LEU A 384 20.49 33.80 -28.09
N ASN A 385 21.41 34.78 -28.08
CA ASN A 385 21.24 36.00 -27.31
C ASN A 385 20.05 36.82 -27.83
N LYS A 386 19.85 36.89 -29.14
CA LYS A 386 18.69 37.56 -29.75
C LYS A 386 17.38 36.84 -29.42
N LEU A 387 17.33 35.50 -29.56
CA LEU A 387 16.17 34.69 -29.17
C LEU A 387 15.83 34.86 -27.69
N SER A 388 16.84 34.88 -26.81
CA SER A 388 16.64 35.04 -25.37
C SER A 388 15.94 36.35 -25.02
N LYS A 389 16.30 37.45 -25.71
CA LYS A 389 15.68 38.77 -25.52
C LYS A 389 14.28 38.83 -26.12
N GLN A 390 14.13 38.32 -27.34
CA GLN A 390 12.87 38.39 -28.07
C GLN A 390 11.76 37.58 -27.38
N PHE A 391 12.12 36.43 -26.81
CA PHE A 391 11.19 35.52 -26.15
C PHE A 391 11.35 35.55 -24.63
N GLU A 392 11.78 36.69 -24.07
CA GLU A 392 11.75 36.96 -22.62
C GLU A 392 12.32 35.83 -21.74
N TYR A 393 13.44 35.23 -22.17
CA TYR A 393 14.12 34.16 -21.44
C TYR A 393 13.20 32.95 -21.13
N ARG A 394 12.43 32.51 -22.14
CA ARG A 394 11.60 31.30 -22.11
C ARG A 394 12.30 30.10 -21.42
N TYR A 395 11.52 29.36 -20.62
CA TYR A 395 12.02 28.30 -19.74
C TYR A 395 12.83 27.20 -20.45
N ASP A 396 12.37 26.76 -21.61
CA ASP A 396 12.99 25.71 -22.42
C ASP A 396 14.34 26.14 -23.00
N LEU A 397 14.48 27.38 -23.47
CA LEU A 397 15.78 27.94 -23.85
C LEU A 397 16.77 27.92 -22.69
N ILE A 398 16.35 28.41 -21.53
CA ILE A 398 17.20 28.44 -20.32
C ILE A 398 17.55 27.01 -19.88
N ASN A 399 16.63 26.05 -20.01
CA ASN A 399 16.90 24.65 -19.71
C ASN A 399 17.99 24.07 -20.63
N THR A 400 17.83 24.19 -21.94
CA THR A 400 18.76 23.63 -22.91
C THR A 400 20.14 24.28 -22.81
N VAL A 401 20.19 25.61 -22.68
CA VAL A 401 21.47 26.32 -22.49
C VAL A 401 22.12 25.93 -21.17
N SER A 402 21.36 25.83 -20.08
CA SER A 402 21.86 25.33 -18.80
C SER A 402 22.49 23.94 -18.93
N ASP A 403 21.92 23.05 -19.74
CA ASP A 403 22.46 21.71 -19.98
C ASP A 403 23.76 21.75 -20.79
N ILE A 404 23.80 22.59 -21.84
CA ILE A 404 24.98 22.77 -22.69
C ILE A 404 26.17 23.31 -21.88
N VAL A 405 25.95 24.32 -21.02
CA VAL A 405 27.02 24.99 -20.28
C VAL A 405 27.39 24.30 -18.97
N SER A 406 26.64 23.30 -18.50
CA SER A 406 26.90 22.59 -17.24
C SER A 406 27.69 21.28 -17.44
N LYS A 407 28.88 21.37 -18.06
CA LYS A 407 29.79 20.23 -18.29
C LYS A 407 31.27 20.63 -18.16
N GLN A 408 32.16 19.67 -17.89
CA GLN A 408 33.59 19.92 -17.62
C GLN A 408 34.37 20.36 -18.86
N ASN A 409 34.24 19.63 -19.97
CA ASN A 409 35.03 19.84 -21.18
C ASN A 409 34.30 20.76 -22.17
N ARG A 410 34.23 22.07 -21.87
CA ARG A 410 33.56 23.06 -22.73
C ARG A 410 34.41 23.43 -23.95
N ASN A 411 33.82 23.42 -25.14
CA ASN A 411 34.43 24.00 -26.35
C ASN A 411 34.31 25.54 -26.36
N ASN A 412 34.85 26.21 -27.38
CA ASN A 412 34.86 27.68 -27.44
C ASN A 412 33.43 28.26 -27.46
N PHE A 413 32.53 27.70 -28.29
CA PHE A 413 31.12 28.08 -28.32
C PHE A 413 30.46 27.99 -26.93
N GLU A 414 30.69 26.89 -26.21
CA GLU A 414 30.11 26.67 -24.88
C GLU A 414 30.70 27.59 -23.80
N LYS A 415 31.98 27.98 -23.92
CA LYS A 415 32.61 28.95 -23.03
C LYS A 415 32.03 30.35 -23.24
N GLU A 416 31.89 30.78 -24.48
CA GLU A 416 31.26 32.07 -24.82
C GLU A 416 29.78 32.09 -24.44
N LEU A 417 29.07 30.99 -24.68
CA LEU A 417 27.67 30.84 -24.25
C LEU A 417 27.55 30.88 -22.73
N LEU A 418 28.46 30.22 -21.97
CA LEU A 418 28.48 30.30 -20.51
C LEU A 418 28.73 31.75 -20.04
N HIS A 419 29.67 32.45 -20.67
CA HIS A 419 29.96 33.83 -20.34
C HIS A 419 28.71 34.70 -20.55
N CYS A 420 28.10 34.66 -21.74
CA CYS A 420 26.87 35.37 -22.05
C CYS A 420 25.70 34.98 -21.11
N PHE A 421 25.55 33.69 -20.80
CA PHE A 421 24.54 33.20 -19.86
C PHE A 421 24.71 33.83 -18.46
N VAL A 422 25.94 33.93 -17.96
CA VAL A 422 26.24 34.47 -16.63
C VAL A 422 26.21 36.00 -16.60
N THR A 423 26.72 36.69 -17.62
CA THR A 423 26.80 38.15 -17.63
C THR A 423 25.53 38.83 -18.12
N ASP A 424 24.91 38.31 -19.18
CA ASP A 424 23.88 39.05 -19.92
C ASP A 424 22.47 38.56 -19.59
N TRP A 425 22.33 37.26 -19.30
CA TRP A 425 21.03 36.61 -19.09
C TRP A 425 20.71 36.46 -17.61
N PHE A 426 21.71 36.14 -16.80
CA PHE A 426 21.53 35.72 -15.41
C PHE A 426 20.66 36.67 -14.58
N GLU A 427 20.83 37.98 -14.72
CA GLU A 427 20.03 38.99 -14.00
C GLU A 427 18.58 39.10 -14.52
N LYS A 428 18.35 38.78 -15.79
CA LYS A 428 17.08 38.95 -16.49
C LYS A 428 16.19 37.71 -16.49
N ILE A 429 16.78 36.53 -16.27
CA ILE A 429 16.04 35.27 -16.14
C ILE A 429 15.07 35.38 -14.96
N PRO A 430 13.75 35.18 -15.19
CA PRO A 430 12.77 35.20 -14.12
C PRO A 430 13.11 34.29 -12.96
N PHE A 431 12.90 34.77 -11.74
CA PHE A 431 13.31 34.11 -10.50
C PHE A 431 12.78 32.66 -10.37
N TYR A 432 11.59 32.35 -10.92
CA TYR A 432 10.99 31.02 -10.83
C TYR A 432 11.66 29.94 -11.72
N ILE A 433 12.61 30.31 -12.58
CA ILE A 433 13.27 29.37 -13.50
C ILE A 433 14.40 28.63 -12.77
N ARG A 434 14.08 27.44 -12.24
CA ARG A 434 14.98 26.56 -11.46
C ARG A 434 16.32 26.22 -12.15
N ASN A 435 16.39 26.30 -13.48
CA ASN A 435 17.56 25.89 -14.26
C ASN A 435 18.74 26.87 -14.14
N LYS A 436 18.49 28.16 -13.84
CA LYS A 436 19.55 29.10 -13.43
C LYS A 436 20.35 28.54 -12.24
N ASN A 437 19.65 27.97 -11.26
CA ASN A 437 20.26 27.41 -10.06
C ASN A 437 21.01 26.11 -10.35
N LYS A 438 20.58 25.34 -11.36
CA LYS A 438 21.27 24.12 -11.82
C LYS A 438 22.67 24.43 -12.31
N THR A 439 22.81 25.44 -13.19
CA THR A 439 24.11 25.87 -13.71
C THR A 439 25.03 26.34 -12.59
N MET A 440 24.54 27.18 -11.67
CA MET A 440 25.36 27.64 -10.54
C MET A 440 25.83 26.51 -9.64
N ARG A 441 24.94 25.60 -9.23
CA ARG A 441 25.32 24.45 -8.41
C ARG A 441 26.35 23.57 -9.12
N TYR A 442 26.24 23.45 -10.44
CA TYR A 442 27.23 22.75 -11.24
C TYR A 442 28.60 23.46 -11.16
N LEU A 443 28.64 24.77 -11.39
CA LEU A 443 29.87 25.57 -11.32
C LEU A 443 30.52 25.49 -9.94
N VAL A 444 29.75 25.70 -8.85
CA VAL A 444 30.29 25.64 -7.48
C VAL A 444 30.91 24.26 -7.18
N ARG A 445 30.34 23.19 -7.75
CA ARG A 445 30.78 21.82 -7.50
C ARG A 445 31.96 21.40 -8.36
N ASN A 446 31.99 21.81 -9.62
CA ASN A 446 32.91 21.25 -10.63
C ASN A 446 33.90 22.30 -11.17
N ASP A 447 33.57 23.58 -11.13
CA ASP A 447 34.36 24.69 -11.68
C ASP A 447 34.52 25.83 -10.63
N PRO A 448 35.17 25.57 -9.48
CA PRO A 448 35.25 26.54 -8.39
C PRO A 448 36.03 27.81 -8.77
N GLU A 449 36.97 27.74 -9.72
CA GLU A 449 37.67 28.93 -10.24
C GLU A 449 36.73 29.86 -11.04
N ILE A 450 35.90 29.29 -11.91
CA ILE A 450 34.87 30.05 -12.64
C ILE A 450 33.86 30.64 -11.65
N THR A 451 33.47 29.84 -10.65
CA THR A 451 32.60 30.31 -9.56
C THR A 451 33.21 31.50 -8.85
N ASN A 452 34.51 31.46 -8.53
CA ASN A 452 35.20 32.54 -7.85
C ASN A 452 35.17 33.86 -8.63
N ARG A 453 35.31 33.78 -9.97
CA ARG A 453 35.23 34.95 -10.86
C ARG A 453 33.87 35.65 -10.82
N TYR A 454 32.79 34.90 -10.60
CA TYR A 454 31.42 35.41 -10.59
C TYR A 454 30.76 35.36 -9.20
N PHE A 455 31.52 35.12 -8.13
CA PHE A 455 30.95 34.81 -6.82
C PHE A 455 30.16 35.98 -6.24
N ASP A 456 30.63 37.21 -6.44
CA ASP A 456 29.93 38.42 -5.97
C ASP A 456 28.57 38.62 -6.66
N LEU A 457 28.51 38.32 -7.97
CA LEU A 457 27.24 38.28 -8.71
C LEU A 457 26.32 37.20 -8.12
N PHE A 458 26.85 36.02 -7.82
CA PHE A 458 26.07 34.95 -7.22
C PHE A 458 25.55 35.31 -5.82
N LEU A 459 26.34 35.99 -4.97
CA LEU A 459 25.93 36.45 -3.64
C LEU A 459 24.78 37.47 -3.72
N LYS A 460 24.80 38.40 -4.69
CA LYS A 460 23.70 39.35 -4.94
C LYS A 460 22.36 38.63 -5.16
N TYR A 461 22.39 37.47 -5.81
CA TYR A 461 21.19 36.69 -6.17
C TYR A 461 20.88 35.49 -5.25
N ASP A 462 21.81 35.09 -4.36
CA ASP A 462 21.64 34.00 -3.36
C ASP A 462 20.56 34.27 -2.32
N THR A 463 20.02 35.47 -2.32
CA THR A 463 18.93 35.82 -1.41
C THR A 463 17.70 34.97 -1.71
N SER A 464 17.35 34.72 -2.96
CA SER A 464 15.99 34.26 -3.29
C SER A 464 15.81 32.72 -3.40
N ASP A 465 16.87 31.95 -3.69
CA ASP A 465 16.82 30.50 -3.87
C ASP A 465 17.92 29.75 -3.11
N ASN A 466 17.73 28.45 -2.83
CA ASN A 466 18.79 27.60 -2.25
C ASN A 466 19.95 27.35 -3.25
N LEU A 467 20.78 28.37 -3.52
CA LEU A 467 21.84 28.32 -4.54
C LEU A 467 23.06 27.56 -4.04
N PHE A 468 23.55 27.92 -2.86
CA PHE A 468 24.75 27.30 -2.29
C PHE A 468 24.46 26.13 -1.34
N ASP A 469 25.29 25.09 -1.50
CA ASP A 469 25.57 24.10 -0.48
C ASP A 469 26.70 24.63 0.42
N PHE A 470 26.35 25.05 1.65
CA PHE A 470 27.32 25.60 2.59
C PHE A 470 28.44 24.61 2.96
N GLY A 471 28.17 23.30 2.96
CA GLY A 471 29.21 22.31 3.21
C GLY A 471 30.23 22.26 2.08
N LEU A 472 29.79 22.47 0.84
CA LEU A 472 30.65 22.57 -0.33
C LEU A 472 31.45 23.87 -0.34
N LEU A 473 30.82 25.01 -0.02
CA LEU A 473 31.53 26.28 0.12
C LEU A 473 32.63 26.21 1.20
N LYS A 474 32.36 25.58 2.35
CA LYS A 474 33.36 25.37 3.42
C LYS A 474 34.53 24.49 2.96
N LYS A 475 34.34 23.58 2.01
CA LYS A 475 35.45 22.79 1.44
C LYS A 475 36.36 23.65 0.55
N TYR A 476 35.82 24.71 -0.04
CA TYR A 476 36.54 25.66 -0.88
C TYR A 476 36.94 26.94 -0.12
N SER A 477 37.11 26.87 1.21
CA SER A 477 37.59 28.01 2.02
C SER A 477 38.96 28.57 1.56
N HIS A 478 39.79 27.77 0.87
CA HIS A 478 41.04 28.26 0.27
C HIS A 478 40.81 29.25 -0.89
N LEU A 479 39.60 29.34 -1.43
CA LEU A 479 39.16 30.36 -2.39
C LEU A 479 38.38 31.50 -1.70
N GLU A 480 38.40 31.55 -0.37
CA GLU A 480 37.78 32.57 0.47
C GLU A 480 36.25 32.67 0.33
N PHE A 481 35.56 31.61 -0.13
CA PHE A 481 34.10 31.65 -0.30
C PHE A 481 33.34 31.89 1.01
N ASP A 482 33.81 31.27 2.09
CA ASP A 482 33.29 31.48 3.45
C ASP A 482 33.51 32.91 3.92
N GLN A 483 34.72 33.45 3.74
CA GLN A 483 35.06 34.83 4.11
C GLN A 483 34.28 35.86 3.30
N LYS A 484 34.15 35.66 1.98
CA LYS A 484 33.33 36.51 1.09
C LYS A 484 31.86 36.47 1.48
N PHE A 485 31.33 35.28 1.78
CA PHE A 485 29.95 35.13 2.27
C PHE A 485 29.73 35.88 3.59
N VAL A 486 30.62 35.68 4.57
CA VAL A 486 30.56 36.36 5.87
C VAL A 486 30.68 37.87 5.68
N LYS A 487 31.65 38.36 4.89
CA LYS A 487 31.83 39.80 4.62
C LYS A 487 30.60 40.44 3.98
N TYR A 488 29.96 39.75 3.03
CA TYR A 488 28.78 40.25 2.34
C TYR A 488 27.54 40.29 3.24
N HIS A 489 27.37 39.30 4.13
CA HIS A 489 26.16 39.14 4.93
C HIS A 489 26.28 39.51 6.42
N SER A 490 27.47 39.86 6.91
CA SER A 490 27.67 40.29 8.30
C SER A 490 27.20 41.73 8.58
N GLY A 491 26.87 42.51 7.54
CA GLY A 491 26.14 43.76 7.67
C GLY A 491 24.72 43.55 8.25
N SER A 492 24.21 44.55 8.98
CA SER A 492 22.94 44.54 9.73
C SER A 492 21.91 43.50 9.26
N LEU A 493 21.62 42.51 10.12
CA LEU A 493 20.64 41.46 9.84
C LEU A 493 19.20 42.00 9.71
N VAL A 494 18.96 43.27 10.07
CA VAL A 494 17.65 43.92 10.05
C VAL A 494 17.20 44.29 8.63
N ASP A 495 18.15 44.54 7.72
CA ASP A 495 17.88 45.00 6.35
C ASP A 495 17.64 43.82 5.37
N ILE A 496 17.73 42.58 5.85
CA ILE A 496 17.58 41.37 5.05
C ILE A 496 16.11 40.96 5.00
N SER A 497 15.59 40.71 3.80
CA SER A 497 14.20 40.28 3.62
C SER A 497 13.86 39.04 4.47
N SER A 498 12.69 39.07 5.08
CA SER A 498 12.27 38.07 6.08
C SER A 498 12.25 36.62 5.56
N SER A 499 12.14 36.39 4.24
CA SER A 499 12.20 35.05 3.65
C SER A 499 13.60 34.42 3.73
N ASN A 500 14.66 35.23 3.63
CA ASN A 500 16.00 34.77 3.27
C ASN A 500 16.95 34.71 4.47
N ILE A 501 16.65 35.48 5.51
CA ILE A 501 17.45 35.61 6.72
C ILE A 501 17.77 34.27 7.40
N GLY A 502 16.89 33.27 7.30
CA GLY A 502 17.11 31.97 7.91
C GLY A 502 18.24 31.16 7.24
N ARG A 503 18.42 31.34 5.93
CA ARG A 503 19.49 30.71 5.14
C ARG A 503 20.81 31.42 5.38
N ILE A 504 20.79 32.75 5.40
CA ILE A 504 21.98 33.56 5.69
C ILE A 504 22.51 33.25 7.08
N LEU A 505 21.64 33.23 8.10
CA LEU A 505 22.03 32.83 9.46
C LEU A 505 22.60 31.41 9.53
N LYS A 506 22.13 30.48 8.69
CA LYS A 506 22.72 29.13 8.58
C LYS A 506 24.14 29.19 8.02
N GLY A 507 24.38 29.97 6.96
CA GLY A 507 25.73 30.16 6.41
C GLY A 507 26.66 30.79 7.44
N LEU A 508 26.22 31.88 8.09
CA LEU A 508 26.98 32.57 9.14
C LEU A 508 27.32 31.63 10.31
N ALA A 509 26.35 30.87 10.83
CA ALA A 509 26.59 29.91 11.91
C ALA A 509 27.58 28.79 11.55
N LEU A 510 27.74 28.47 10.26
CA LEU A 510 28.67 27.43 9.77
C LEU A 510 30.06 27.96 9.43
N PHE A 511 30.17 29.23 9.03
CA PHE A 511 31.42 29.85 8.57
C PHE A 511 32.12 30.70 9.63
N MET A 512 31.39 31.23 10.61
CA MET A 512 31.96 31.98 11.74
C MET A 512 32.38 31.04 12.86
N THR A 513 33.28 31.49 13.73
CA THR A 513 33.51 30.80 15.01
C THR A 513 32.26 30.88 15.88
N THR A 514 32.12 29.96 16.85
CA THR A 514 30.96 30.00 17.76
C THR A 514 30.90 31.32 18.52
N ASP A 515 32.05 31.86 18.95
CA ASP A 515 32.11 33.14 19.66
C ASP A 515 31.71 34.31 18.76
N ASP A 516 32.23 34.38 17.52
CA ASP A 516 31.89 35.46 16.58
C ASP A 516 30.39 35.43 16.20
N PHE A 517 29.85 34.23 15.98
CA PHE A 517 28.43 34.07 15.67
C PHE A 517 27.56 34.50 16.85
N LEU A 518 27.89 34.07 18.07
CA LEU A 518 27.17 34.46 19.29
C LEU A 518 27.26 35.96 19.54
N ASN A 519 28.42 36.56 19.34
CA ASN A 519 28.61 38.02 19.43
C ASN A 519 27.70 38.75 18.44
N LEU A 520 27.69 38.33 17.16
CA LEU A 520 26.86 38.91 16.12
C LEU A 520 25.36 38.84 16.46
N VAL A 521 24.89 37.70 16.95
CA VAL A 521 23.45 37.46 17.16
C VAL A 521 22.94 37.88 18.55
N SER A 522 23.82 38.05 19.53
CA SER A 522 23.45 38.36 20.93
C SER A 522 22.59 39.62 21.06
N GLN A 523 22.89 40.66 20.28
CA GLN A 523 22.14 41.92 20.25
C GLN A 523 20.68 41.77 19.81
N TYR A 524 20.36 40.70 19.08
CA TYR A 524 19.02 40.42 18.56
C TYR A 524 18.23 39.48 19.45
N LEU A 525 18.84 38.86 20.47
CA LEU A 525 18.14 37.93 21.36
C LEU A 525 17.02 38.64 22.15
N PRO A 526 15.95 37.90 22.51
CA PRO A 526 14.81 38.49 23.17
C PRO A 526 15.21 39.09 24.53
N LYS A 527 14.92 40.38 24.72
CA LYS A 527 15.04 41.08 26.01
C LYS A 527 13.76 40.98 26.84
N ASN A 528 12.61 40.87 26.17
CA ASN A 528 11.28 40.71 26.77
C ASN A 528 10.74 39.31 26.46
N THR A 529 10.05 38.70 27.43
CA THR A 529 9.58 37.31 27.32
C THR A 529 8.15 37.16 26.78
N LYS A 530 7.36 38.23 26.80
CA LYS A 530 5.96 38.26 26.36
C LYS A 530 5.76 39.02 25.06
N PHE A 531 4.93 38.45 24.19
CA PHE A 531 4.60 38.95 22.87
C PHE A 531 3.48 40.01 22.89
N ASP A 532 3.68 41.19 22.29
CA ASP A 532 2.60 42.11 21.94
C ASP A 532 2.16 41.88 20.48
N LEU A 533 0.94 41.35 20.31
CA LEU A 533 0.36 41.04 19.00
C LEU A 533 0.10 42.26 18.10
N LYS A 534 0.08 43.47 18.67
CA LYS A 534 -0.25 44.71 17.95
C LYS A 534 0.98 45.47 17.45
N ASP A 535 2.17 45.08 17.89
CA ASP A 535 3.43 45.71 17.48
C ASP A 535 4.02 44.98 16.25
N TYR A 536 3.99 45.66 15.09
CA TYR A 536 4.48 45.10 13.83
C TYR A 536 6.02 44.94 13.82
N ASP A 537 6.74 45.85 14.48
CA ASP A 537 8.20 45.80 14.58
C ASP A 537 8.62 44.65 15.49
N PHE A 538 7.87 44.42 16.56
CA PHE A 538 8.04 43.24 17.41
C PHE A 538 7.84 41.92 16.66
N LYS A 539 6.86 41.84 15.75
CA LYS A 539 6.61 40.62 14.95
C LYS A 539 7.79 40.26 14.04
N ASN A 540 8.43 41.27 13.45
CA ASN A 540 9.63 41.05 12.62
C ASN A 540 10.84 40.65 13.48
N ALA A 541 11.02 41.29 14.64
CA ALA A 541 12.04 40.91 15.62
C ALA A 541 11.86 39.46 16.12
N TYR A 542 10.64 39.05 16.47
CA TYR A 542 10.30 37.69 16.90
C TYR A 542 10.66 36.64 15.84
N ARG A 543 10.32 36.90 14.58
CA ARG A 543 10.66 36.00 13.46
C ARG A 543 12.17 35.84 13.28
N LEU A 544 12.92 36.94 13.38
CA LEU A 544 14.37 36.93 13.34
C LEU A 544 14.95 36.13 14.51
N GLN A 545 14.50 36.41 15.73
CA GLN A 545 14.91 35.70 16.95
C GLN A 545 14.66 34.19 16.84
N CYS A 546 13.48 33.77 16.41
CA CYS A 546 13.19 32.35 16.20
C CYS A 546 14.13 31.72 15.17
N LYS A 547 14.48 32.44 14.10
CA LYS A 547 15.44 31.95 13.11
C LYS A 547 16.85 31.86 13.68
N ILE A 548 17.30 32.81 14.50
CA ILE A 548 18.59 32.76 15.21
C ILE A 548 18.64 31.54 16.13
N ILE A 549 17.60 31.35 16.95
CA ILE A 549 17.48 30.21 17.87
C ILE A 549 17.57 28.88 17.12
N GLN A 550 17.00 28.79 15.92
CA GLN A 550 17.11 27.57 15.09
C GLN A 550 18.54 27.29 14.59
N ARG A 551 19.45 28.27 14.59
CA ARG A 551 20.84 28.11 14.12
C ARG A 551 21.84 27.79 15.21
N PHE A 552 21.49 27.99 16.47
CA PHE A 552 22.26 27.52 17.61
C PHE A 552 22.63 26.03 17.55
N GLN A 553 21.80 25.17 16.93
CA GLN A 553 22.12 23.75 16.75
C GLN A 553 23.22 23.48 15.70
N GLN A 554 23.68 24.49 14.96
CA GLN A 554 24.62 24.36 13.83
C GLN A 554 26.02 24.86 14.17
N VAL A 555 26.22 25.44 15.35
CA VAL A 555 27.53 25.91 15.78
C VAL A 555 28.47 24.72 16.07
N ASP A 556 29.77 25.01 16.02
CA ASP A 556 30.82 24.02 16.24
C ASP A 556 30.94 23.63 17.73
N ASP A 557 30.80 24.59 18.67
CA ASP A 557 30.84 24.35 20.13
C ASP A 557 29.45 24.54 20.79
N PRO A 558 28.63 23.48 20.91
CA PRO A 558 27.28 23.57 21.46
C PRO A 558 27.25 23.87 22.97
N VAL A 559 28.34 23.66 23.71
CA VAL A 559 28.37 23.90 25.17
C VAL A 559 28.25 25.41 25.45
N LYS A 560 28.89 26.24 24.63
CA LYS A 560 28.83 27.71 24.73
C LYS A 560 27.42 28.29 24.52
N VAL A 561 26.51 27.49 23.95
CA VAL A 561 25.13 27.91 23.68
C VAL A 561 24.21 27.71 24.89
N ILE A 562 24.59 26.87 25.86
CA ILE A 562 23.76 26.53 27.03
C ILE A 562 23.27 27.80 27.77
N PRO A 563 24.09 28.83 28.06
CA PRO A 563 23.62 30.05 28.72
C PRO A 563 22.52 30.78 27.94
N TYR A 564 22.56 30.70 26.62
CA TYR A 564 21.57 31.33 25.74
C TYR A 564 20.27 30.52 25.65
N LEU A 565 20.32 29.20 25.84
CA LEU A 565 19.11 28.36 25.92
C LEU A 565 18.22 28.79 27.09
N SER A 566 18.80 29.18 28.23
CA SER A 566 18.03 29.68 29.37
C SER A 566 17.27 30.98 29.07
N ILE A 567 17.74 31.78 28.10
CA ILE A 567 17.08 33.02 27.66
C ILE A 567 15.89 32.70 26.73
N VAL A 568 16.05 31.72 25.83
CA VAL A 568 15.11 31.48 24.73
C VAL A 568 14.11 30.35 24.99
N CYS A 569 14.42 29.43 25.91
CA CYS A 569 13.51 28.38 26.37
C CYS A 569 12.51 28.91 27.41
N HIS A 570 11.81 30.00 27.10
CA HIS A 570 10.86 30.67 27.98
C HIS A 570 9.63 31.14 27.22
N GLU A 571 8.45 31.10 27.86
CA GLU A 571 7.16 31.61 27.37
C GLU A 571 6.93 31.41 25.86
N ASP A 572 6.75 32.49 25.08
CA ASP A 572 6.34 32.47 23.67
C ASP A 572 7.44 31.98 22.71
N TYR A 573 8.69 31.93 23.15
CA TYR A 573 9.82 31.40 22.36
C TYR A 573 10.04 29.90 22.57
N LEU A 574 9.40 29.30 23.57
CA LEU A 574 9.63 27.90 23.92
C LEU A 574 9.38 26.98 22.73
N GLN A 575 8.22 27.10 22.06
CA GLN A 575 7.84 26.20 20.97
C GLN A 575 8.86 26.20 19.82
N GLY A 576 9.41 27.39 19.48
CA GLY A 576 10.46 27.52 18.46
C GLY A 576 11.83 27.02 18.91
N SER A 577 12.10 27.05 20.23
CA SER A 577 13.39 26.69 20.83
C SER A 577 13.54 25.20 21.13
N LEU A 578 12.44 24.46 21.34
CA LEU A 578 12.49 23.06 21.74
C LEU A 578 13.32 22.17 20.81
N PRO A 579 13.17 22.21 19.46
CA PRO A 579 13.98 21.36 18.58
C PRO A 579 15.47 21.64 18.72
N THR A 580 15.85 22.91 18.81
CA THR A 580 17.24 23.33 19.01
C THR A 580 17.78 22.85 20.35
N MET A 581 17.01 23.01 21.43
CA MET A 581 17.38 22.55 22.76
C MET A 581 17.67 21.04 22.75
N TYR A 582 16.77 20.21 22.24
CA TYR A 582 17.00 18.76 22.16
C TYR A 582 18.24 18.41 21.31
N ASN A 583 18.47 19.11 20.20
CA ASN A 583 19.64 18.85 19.36
C ASN A 583 20.94 19.17 20.10
N ILE A 584 21.02 20.32 20.75
CA ILE A 584 22.18 20.74 21.55
C ILE A 584 22.43 19.74 22.69
N LEU A 585 21.40 19.37 23.45
CA LEU A 585 21.55 18.44 24.58
C LEU A 585 22.05 17.06 24.16
N ASN A 586 21.78 16.62 22.93
CA ASN A 586 22.33 15.37 22.37
C ASN A 586 23.81 15.47 21.97
N ARG A 587 24.36 16.67 21.83
CA ARG A 587 25.74 16.93 21.37
C ARG A 587 26.70 17.33 22.50
N ILE A 588 26.22 17.41 23.73
CA ILE A 588 27.02 17.78 24.91
C ILE A 588 27.14 16.59 25.87
N ASN A 589 28.06 16.67 26.84
CA ASN A 589 28.25 15.62 27.83
C ASN A 589 27.07 15.54 28.84
N GLU A 590 26.81 14.34 29.38
CA GLU A 590 25.68 14.10 30.29
C GLU A 590 25.72 14.97 31.55
N ASN A 591 26.92 15.28 32.07
CA ASN A 591 27.09 16.13 33.24
C ASN A 591 26.54 17.56 33.02
N ALA A 592 26.82 18.16 31.86
CA ALA A 592 26.27 19.46 31.49
C ALA A 592 24.75 19.39 31.25
N VAL A 593 24.26 18.27 30.68
CA VAL A 593 22.81 18.03 30.51
C VAL A 593 22.11 17.99 31.88
N PHE A 594 22.69 17.34 32.90
CA PHE A 594 22.05 17.21 34.21
C PHE A 594 21.87 18.56 34.89
N HIS A 595 22.92 19.38 34.91
CA HIS A 595 22.83 20.74 35.45
C HIS A 595 21.75 21.54 34.74
N PHE A 596 21.69 21.46 33.41
CA PHE A 596 20.66 22.16 32.63
C PHE A 596 19.24 21.65 32.94
N ILE A 597 18.99 20.33 32.95
CA ILE A 597 17.68 19.77 33.31
C ILE A 597 17.26 20.20 34.72
N ASP A 598 18.20 20.27 35.66
CA ASP A 598 17.92 20.72 37.03
C ASP A 598 17.47 22.18 37.08
N THR A 599 18.03 23.05 36.24
CA THR A 599 17.54 24.43 36.09
C THR A 599 16.14 24.49 35.48
N LEU A 600 15.82 23.62 34.51
CA LEU A 600 14.50 23.60 33.86
C LEU A 600 13.37 23.15 34.80
N LYS A 601 13.65 22.36 35.83
CA LYS A 601 12.62 21.85 36.75
C LYS A 601 11.88 22.98 37.50
N ASN A 602 12.57 24.09 37.72
CA ASN A 602 12.06 25.24 38.47
C ASN A 602 11.40 26.31 37.56
N GLN A 603 11.42 26.11 36.24
CA GLN A 603 10.87 27.04 35.26
C GLN A 603 9.32 26.97 35.16
N PRO A 604 8.67 27.90 34.43
CA PRO A 604 7.22 27.88 34.20
C PRO A 604 6.68 26.57 33.62
N LEU A 605 5.37 26.37 33.75
CA LEU A 605 4.65 25.12 33.48
C LEU A 605 5.01 24.45 32.14
N SER A 606 5.07 25.22 31.05
CA SER A 606 5.35 24.70 29.71
C SER A 606 6.77 24.14 29.56
N VAL A 607 7.77 24.81 30.14
CA VAL A 607 9.19 24.40 30.13
C VAL A 607 9.40 23.18 31.02
N ARG A 608 8.73 23.16 32.18
CA ARG A 608 8.84 22.05 33.15
C ARG A 608 8.39 20.71 32.58
N LYS A 609 7.40 20.67 31.68
CA LYS A 609 7.00 19.43 30.96
C LYS A 609 8.20 18.75 30.30
N HIS A 610 9.02 19.54 29.62
CA HIS A 610 10.19 19.04 28.91
C HIS A 610 11.31 18.61 29.83
N SER A 611 11.45 19.22 31.02
CA SER A 611 12.41 18.75 32.02
C SER A 611 12.16 17.28 32.41
N MET A 612 10.90 16.84 32.56
CA MET A 612 10.58 15.44 32.88
C MET A 612 10.88 14.49 31.72
N PHE A 613 10.50 14.89 30.50
CA PHE A 613 10.82 14.11 29.31
C PHE A 613 12.34 13.95 29.14
N LEU A 614 13.10 15.02 29.33
CA LEU A 614 14.56 14.99 29.30
C LEU A 614 15.12 14.11 30.41
N ALA A 615 14.63 14.23 31.64
CA ALA A 615 15.05 13.39 32.76
C ALA A 615 14.87 11.90 32.46
N PHE A 616 13.73 11.50 31.90
CA PHE A 616 13.48 10.10 31.54
C PHE A 616 14.35 9.56 30.39
N ASN A 617 14.95 10.43 29.57
CA ASN A 617 15.80 10.01 28.46
C ASN A 617 17.30 10.08 28.78
N TYR A 618 17.73 11.02 29.62
CA TYR A 618 19.15 11.29 29.87
C TYR A 618 19.61 10.99 31.29
N MET A 619 18.73 11.02 32.30
CA MET A 619 19.15 10.76 33.69
C MET A 619 19.09 9.28 34.05
N PRO A 620 19.91 8.82 35.01
CA PRO A 620 19.81 7.46 35.53
C PRO A 620 18.43 7.20 36.16
N LEU A 621 17.94 5.96 36.03
CA LEU A 621 16.59 5.52 36.47
C LEU A 621 16.18 6.08 37.84
N ARG A 622 17.03 5.94 38.86
CA ARG A 622 16.71 6.39 40.23
C ARG A 622 16.54 7.91 40.32
N TYR A 623 17.39 8.68 39.64
CA TYR A 623 17.31 10.13 39.61
C TYR A 623 16.07 10.61 38.86
N ALA A 624 15.78 10.03 37.69
CA ALA A 624 14.60 10.37 36.91
C ALA A 624 13.30 10.11 37.70
N ILE A 625 13.22 8.98 38.41
CA ILE A 625 12.06 8.64 39.25
C ILE A 625 11.95 9.57 40.47
N ASN A 626 13.05 9.84 41.17
CA ASN A 626 13.04 10.77 42.31
C ASN A 626 12.63 12.18 41.88
N MET A 627 13.13 12.64 40.75
CA MET A 627 12.75 13.93 40.16
C MET A 627 11.26 13.93 39.80
N TYR A 628 10.77 12.87 39.14
CA TYR A 628 9.35 12.72 38.84
C TYR A 628 8.47 12.77 40.09
N ILE A 629 8.80 12.03 41.14
CA ILE A 629 8.04 12.03 42.41
C ILE A 629 8.04 13.42 43.04
N THR A 630 9.21 14.08 43.08
CA THR A 630 9.38 15.41 43.67
C THR A 630 8.56 16.47 42.92
N VAL A 631 8.56 16.43 41.59
CA VAL A 631 7.85 17.41 40.76
C VAL A 631 6.36 17.10 40.70
N SER A 632 5.98 15.83 40.50
CA SER A 632 4.57 15.43 40.38
C SER A 632 3.78 15.57 41.68
N SER A 633 4.41 15.41 42.85
CA SER A 633 3.74 15.58 44.15
C SER A 633 3.36 17.03 44.46
N LYS A 634 4.14 18.00 43.96
CA LYS A 634 3.89 19.43 44.15
C LYS A 634 2.96 20.03 43.10
N GLU A 635 2.66 19.28 42.04
CA GLU A 635 1.95 19.79 40.86
C GLU A 635 0.42 19.81 41.07
N LYS A 636 -0.17 20.99 40.95
CA LYS A 636 -1.62 21.20 41.08
C LYS A 636 -2.33 21.27 39.72
N ASN A 637 -1.61 21.57 38.64
CA ASN A 637 -2.20 21.75 37.32
C ASN A 637 -2.64 20.41 36.68
N VAL A 638 -3.91 20.34 36.25
CA VAL A 638 -4.51 19.12 35.68
C VAL A 638 -3.82 18.70 34.38
N SER A 639 -3.53 19.63 33.46
CA SER A 639 -2.81 19.32 32.20
C SER A 639 -1.41 18.73 32.45
N MET A 640 -0.71 19.22 33.47
CA MET A 640 0.59 18.66 33.86
C MET A 640 0.48 17.24 34.40
N LYS A 641 -0.52 16.96 35.24
CA LYS A 641 -0.78 15.61 35.77
C LYS A 641 -1.00 14.60 34.65
N LYS A 642 -1.79 14.96 33.62
CA LYS A 642 -1.99 14.13 32.42
C LYS A 642 -0.68 13.88 31.67
N HIS A 643 0.10 14.94 31.43
CA HIS A 643 1.39 14.81 30.74
C HIS A 643 2.38 13.93 31.52
N PHE A 644 2.38 14.04 32.84
CA PHE A 644 3.19 13.22 33.73
C PHE A 644 2.77 11.75 33.70
N LEU A 645 1.47 11.45 33.66
CA LEU A 645 0.96 10.10 33.48
C LEU A 645 1.41 9.51 32.13
N GLU A 646 1.26 10.25 31.03
CA GLU A 646 1.74 9.78 29.72
C GLU A 646 3.25 9.53 29.71
N SER A 647 4.02 10.41 30.35
CA SER A 647 5.48 10.32 30.40
C SER A 647 5.94 9.11 31.20
N ILE A 648 5.38 8.88 32.40
CA ILE A 648 5.74 7.72 33.22
C ILE A 648 5.27 6.41 32.59
N LEU A 649 4.13 6.40 31.89
CA LEU A 649 3.67 5.23 31.15
C LEU A 649 4.60 4.88 29.99
N LYS A 650 5.01 5.88 29.19
CA LYS A 650 6.02 5.69 28.12
C LYS A 650 7.34 5.19 28.69
N PHE A 651 7.74 5.71 29.84
CA PHE A 651 8.95 5.25 30.53
C PHE A 651 8.82 3.80 31.01
N PHE A 652 7.69 3.42 31.60
CA PHE A 652 7.39 2.05 32.02
C PHE A 652 7.41 1.05 30.85
N MET A 653 6.86 1.41 29.69
CA MET A 653 6.89 0.54 28.51
C MET A 653 8.32 0.24 28.05
N LYS A 654 9.27 1.17 28.26
CA LYS A 654 10.70 0.94 28.01
C LYS A 654 11.39 0.20 29.15
N ASN A 655 10.93 0.41 30.39
CA ASN A 655 11.52 -0.11 31.62
C ASN A 655 10.46 -0.78 32.51
N PRO A 656 10.05 -2.03 32.19
CA PRO A 656 8.87 -2.67 32.79
C PRO A 656 9.15 -3.23 34.19
N LEU A 657 9.30 -2.33 35.15
CA LEU A 657 9.59 -2.62 36.56
C LEU A 657 8.33 -2.45 37.43
N GLY A 658 8.18 -3.29 38.45
CA GLY A 658 6.99 -3.31 39.31
C GLY A 658 6.70 -1.97 39.98
N PHE A 659 7.70 -1.39 40.67
CA PHE A 659 7.53 -0.10 41.35
C PHE A 659 7.20 1.05 40.38
N VAL A 660 7.60 0.98 39.11
CA VAL A 660 7.24 1.98 38.09
C VAL A 660 5.77 1.80 37.69
N MET A 661 5.30 0.55 37.58
CA MET A 661 3.89 0.26 37.38
C MET A 661 3.04 0.76 38.53
N ASP A 662 3.47 0.59 39.78
CA ASP A 662 2.74 1.09 40.95
C ASP A 662 2.55 2.62 40.87
N ILE A 663 3.58 3.33 40.40
CA ILE A 663 3.50 4.77 40.12
C ILE A 663 2.47 5.04 39.02
N VAL A 664 2.50 4.33 37.89
CA VAL A 664 1.51 4.48 36.81
C VAL A 664 0.09 4.26 37.33
N LEU A 665 -0.16 3.18 38.07
CA LEU A 665 -1.48 2.81 38.58
C LEU A 665 -2.01 3.84 39.57
N SER A 666 -1.15 4.37 40.46
CA SER A 666 -1.54 5.43 41.40
C SER A 666 -1.97 6.73 40.70
N ARG A 667 -1.47 6.98 39.49
CA ARG A 667 -1.78 8.17 38.70
C ARG A 667 -3.06 8.06 37.88
N LEU A 668 -3.53 6.84 37.60
CA LEU A 668 -4.85 6.65 36.98
C LEU A 668 -5.99 7.21 37.85
N ASP A 669 -5.84 7.22 39.17
CA ASP A 669 -6.83 7.82 40.08
C ASP A 669 -6.94 9.35 39.98
N THR A 670 -6.02 10.00 39.26
CA THR A 670 -6.05 11.45 39.05
C THR A 670 -6.87 11.87 37.83
N LEU A 671 -7.35 10.91 37.05
CA LEU A 671 -8.17 11.17 35.86
C LEU A 671 -9.63 11.42 36.24
N ASP A 672 -10.28 12.33 35.53
CA ASP A 672 -11.71 12.63 35.64
C ASP A 672 -12.49 12.34 34.34
N LYS A 673 -13.80 12.59 34.38
CA LYS A 673 -14.71 12.33 33.26
C LYS A 673 -14.44 13.23 32.05
N ASP A 674 -13.76 14.36 32.20
CA ASP A 674 -13.50 15.32 31.12
C ASP A 674 -12.15 15.03 30.42
N ASP A 675 -11.45 13.97 30.84
CA ASP A 675 -10.13 13.55 30.33
C ASP A 675 -10.18 12.65 29.07
N ASP A 676 -11.07 12.94 28.11
CA ASP A 676 -11.29 12.12 26.91
C ASP A 676 -10.01 11.70 26.18
N GLU A 677 -9.14 12.65 25.83
CA GLU A 677 -7.93 12.38 25.08
C GLU A 677 -6.97 11.43 25.83
N ALA A 678 -6.84 11.60 27.14
CA ALA A 678 -5.98 10.76 27.96
C ALA A 678 -6.55 9.34 28.08
N LEU A 679 -7.86 9.22 28.30
CA LEU A 679 -8.55 7.94 28.40
C LEU A 679 -8.51 7.15 27.09
N GLU A 680 -8.69 7.81 25.94
CA GLU A 680 -8.57 7.17 24.63
C GLU A 680 -7.17 6.60 24.41
N LYS A 681 -6.12 7.39 24.67
CA LYS A 681 -4.74 6.94 24.53
C LYS A 681 -4.41 5.78 25.47
N LEU A 682 -4.91 5.81 26.71
CA LEU A 682 -4.70 4.73 27.68
C LEU A 682 -5.37 3.44 27.23
N ALA A 683 -6.62 3.50 26.76
CA ALA A 683 -7.34 2.35 26.22
C ALA A 683 -6.62 1.72 25.03
N GLN A 684 -6.11 2.54 24.10
CA GLN A 684 -5.33 2.06 22.94
C GLN A 684 -3.97 1.47 23.32
N THR A 685 -3.45 1.78 24.51
CA THR A 685 -2.11 1.32 24.95
C THR A 685 -2.15 -0.06 25.61
N VAL A 686 -3.33 -0.62 25.91
CA VAL A 686 -3.49 -1.91 26.60
C VAL A 686 -2.66 -3.04 25.99
N ASP A 687 -2.59 -3.12 24.65
CA ASP A 687 -1.82 -4.16 23.96
C ASP A 687 -0.30 -3.98 24.05
N ASN A 688 0.16 -2.75 24.29
CA ASN A 688 1.57 -2.41 24.46
C ASN A 688 2.06 -2.66 25.89
N ILE A 689 1.15 -2.85 26.86
CA ILE A 689 1.52 -3.17 28.24
C ILE A 689 2.14 -4.58 28.30
N PRO A 690 3.33 -4.74 28.92
CA PRO A 690 3.95 -6.05 29.11
C PRO A 690 2.99 -7.03 29.78
N ILE A 691 2.96 -8.28 29.30
CA ILE A 691 1.90 -9.25 29.64
C ILE A 691 1.76 -9.51 31.15
N LYS A 692 2.88 -9.48 31.89
CA LYS A 692 2.94 -9.63 33.35
C LYS A 692 2.10 -8.60 34.11
N PHE A 693 1.98 -7.38 33.59
CA PHE A 693 1.30 -6.27 34.27
C PHE A 693 -0.03 -5.89 33.63
N ARG A 694 -0.42 -6.58 32.56
CA ARG A 694 -1.55 -6.20 31.71
C ARG A 694 -2.89 -6.36 32.42
N ALA A 695 -3.09 -7.44 33.18
CA ALA A 695 -4.33 -7.64 33.95
C ALA A 695 -4.52 -6.50 34.96
N THR A 696 -3.50 -6.24 35.79
CA THR A 696 -3.53 -5.17 36.79
C THR A 696 -3.80 -3.79 36.18
N PHE A 697 -3.20 -3.51 35.02
CA PHE A 697 -3.45 -2.26 34.30
C PHE A 697 -4.89 -2.15 33.79
N ILE A 698 -5.38 -3.18 33.11
CA ILE A 698 -6.74 -3.23 32.58
C ILE A 698 -7.75 -3.07 33.71
N GLU A 699 -7.61 -3.83 34.81
CA GLU A 699 -8.52 -3.76 35.95
C GLU A 699 -8.57 -2.37 36.57
N LYS A 700 -7.39 -1.74 36.77
CA LYS A 700 -7.32 -0.39 37.35
C LYS A 700 -7.90 0.65 36.40
N LEU A 701 -7.60 0.56 35.10
CA LEU A 701 -8.13 1.48 34.09
C LEU A 701 -9.65 1.34 33.96
N TRP A 702 -10.16 0.12 33.99
CA TRP A 702 -11.60 -0.15 33.95
C TRP A 702 -12.34 0.44 35.15
N ARG A 703 -11.87 0.17 36.37
CA ARG A 703 -12.43 0.78 37.59
C ARG A 703 -12.37 2.30 37.57
N THR A 704 -11.37 2.88 36.89
CA THR A 704 -11.29 4.33 36.72
C THR A 704 -12.41 4.82 35.80
N LEU A 705 -12.69 4.13 34.70
CA LEU A 705 -13.79 4.44 33.78
C LEU A 705 -15.18 4.22 34.39
N ASP A 706 -15.34 3.27 35.31
CA ASP A 706 -16.64 3.01 35.95
C ASP A 706 -17.05 4.12 36.93
N LYS A 707 -16.09 4.89 37.47
CA LYS A 707 -16.39 6.06 38.31
C LYS A 707 -17.16 7.16 37.57
N PHE A 708 -17.18 7.17 36.23
CA PHE A 708 -17.64 8.30 35.43
C PHE A 708 -19.13 8.25 35.02
N ALA A 709 -19.95 7.38 35.63
CA ALA A 709 -21.37 7.19 35.32
C ALA A 709 -21.64 6.88 33.83
N TYR A 710 -22.92 6.80 33.43
CA TYR A 710 -23.33 6.43 32.07
C TYR A 710 -23.12 7.61 31.09
N ASP A 711 -21.91 7.75 30.56
CA ASP A 711 -21.59 8.67 29.48
C ASP A 711 -21.42 7.89 28.16
N ALA A 712 -22.31 8.17 27.20
CA ALA A 712 -22.32 7.52 25.90
C ALA A 712 -20.98 7.69 25.14
N ASN A 713 -20.24 8.78 25.37
CA ASN A 713 -18.94 9.02 24.73
C ASN A 713 -17.85 8.08 25.28
N LYS A 714 -17.94 7.67 26.55
CA LYS A 714 -16.97 6.77 27.21
C LYS A 714 -17.17 5.31 26.85
N TYR A 715 -18.31 4.95 26.28
CA TYR A 715 -18.61 3.59 25.85
C TYR A 715 -17.61 3.06 24.81
N ARG A 716 -17.08 3.96 23.97
CA ARG A 716 -16.02 3.64 22.99
C ARG A 716 -14.73 3.18 23.66
N TYR A 717 -14.36 3.72 24.82
CA TYR A 717 -13.12 3.34 25.52
C TYR A 717 -13.25 1.99 26.19
N ARG A 718 -14.42 1.72 26.81
CA ARG A 718 -14.72 0.41 27.38
C ARG A 718 -14.71 -0.68 26.30
N TYR A 719 -15.21 -0.38 25.10
CA TYR A 719 -15.11 -1.28 23.95
C TYR A 719 -13.68 -1.63 23.58
N ILE A 720 -12.79 -0.64 23.46
CA ILE A 720 -11.37 -0.87 23.14
C ILE A 720 -10.72 -1.74 24.23
N ILE A 721 -11.08 -1.54 25.50
CA ILE A 721 -10.56 -2.33 26.61
C ILE A 721 -11.11 -3.75 26.59
N LEU A 722 -12.41 -3.96 26.33
CA LEU A 722 -13.00 -5.31 26.19
C LEU A 722 -12.35 -6.09 25.05
N GLU A 723 -12.08 -5.42 23.93
CA GLU A 723 -11.37 -6.02 22.80
C GLU A 723 -9.94 -6.45 23.21
N GLY A 724 -9.19 -5.56 23.88
CA GLY A 724 -7.86 -5.86 24.40
C GLY A 724 -7.87 -6.96 25.47
N MET A 725 -8.90 -6.98 26.33
CA MET A 725 -9.13 -8.00 27.35
C MET A 725 -9.34 -9.36 26.71
N HIS A 726 -10.25 -9.50 25.75
CA HIS A 726 -10.45 -10.75 25.02
C HIS A 726 -9.16 -11.26 24.35
N ARG A 727 -8.40 -10.38 23.68
CA ARG A 727 -7.11 -10.74 23.05
C ARG A 727 -6.06 -11.30 24.01
N CYS A 728 -6.15 -10.97 25.29
CA CYS A 728 -5.18 -11.40 26.31
C CYS A 728 -5.75 -12.29 27.42
N PHE A 729 -7.06 -12.57 27.43
CA PHE A 729 -7.72 -13.27 28.54
C PHE A 729 -7.08 -14.62 28.86
N CYS A 730 -6.77 -15.42 27.85
CA CYS A 730 -6.09 -16.70 28.04
C CYS A 730 -4.61 -16.61 28.45
N LYS A 731 -4.02 -15.41 28.49
CA LYS A 731 -2.58 -15.18 28.74
C LYS A 731 -2.30 -14.46 30.05
N VAL A 732 -3.34 -13.97 30.72
CA VAL A 732 -3.24 -13.20 31.95
C VAL A 732 -4.30 -13.67 32.94
N THR A 733 -4.10 -13.39 34.22
CA THR A 733 -5.06 -13.76 35.27
C THR A 733 -5.76 -12.51 35.76
N PHE A 734 -7.05 -12.38 35.41
CA PHE A 734 -7.92 -11.34 35.93
C PHE A 734 -8.52 -11.76 37.29
N SER A 735 -8.80 -10.79 38.16
CA SER A 735 -9.47 -11.05 39.43
C SER A 735 -10.92 -11.52 39.23
N GLU A 736 -11.38 -12.46 40.05
CA GLU A 736 -12.73 -13.03 39.96
C GLU A 736 -13.82 -11.97 40.09
N ALA A 737 -13.65 -11.05 41.05
CA ALA A 737 -14.56 -9.94 41.28
C ALA A 737 -14.67 -9.04 40.03
N PHE A 738 -13.56 -8.78 39.35
CA PHE A 738 -13.55 -7.99 38.13
C PHE A 738 -14.27 -8.70 36.97
N CYS A 739 -13.99 -9.98 36.75
CA CYS A 739 -14.68 -10.75 35.71
C CYS A 739 -16.20 -10.78 35.93
N LYS A 740 -16.64 -11.02 37.18
CA LYS A 740 -18.07 -11.04 37.54
C LYS A 740 -18.73 -9.68 37.31
N ASP A 741 -18.06 -8.59 37.67
CA ASP A 741 -18.56 -7.22 37.46
C ASP A 741 -18.74 -6.89 35.96
N VAL A 742 -17.72 -7.17 35.14
CA VAL A 742 -17.76 -6.96 33.68
C VAL A 742 -18.84 -7.83 33.03
N ILE A 743 -18.90 -9.13 33.37
CA ILE A 743 -19.89 -10.03 32.79
C ILE A 743 -21.29 -9.62 33.25
N GLY A 744 -21.52 -9.41 34.54
CA GLY A 744 -22.83 -9.03 35.07
C GLY A 744 -23.37 -7.72 34.51
N THR A 745 -22.48 -6.76 34.20
CA THR A 745 -22.89 -5.45 33.66
C THR A 745 -23.14 -5.49 32.16
N TYR A 746 -22.32 -6.19 31.38
CA TYR A 746 -22.32 -6.06 29.92
C TYR A 746 -22.86 -7.29 29.17
N PHE A 747 -22.87 -8.48 29.77
CA PHE A 747 -23.35 -9.69 29.12
C PHE A 747 -24.86 -9.63 28.92
N LEU A 748 -25.33 -9.89 27.70
CA LEU A 748 -26.73 -9.77 27.28
C LEU A 748 -27.37 -8.39 27.48
N SER A 749 -26.57 -7.35 27.78
CA SER A 749 -27.06 -5.99 27.91
C SER A 749 -27.31 -5.37 26.52
N LEU A 750 -28.47 -4.74 26.31
CA LEU A 750 -28.77 -3.94 25.10
C LEU A 750 -28.19 -2.52 25.17
N VAL A 751 -27.27 -2.29 26.12
CA VAL A 751 -26.65 -1.01 26.43
C VAL A 751 -25.97 -0.46 25.17
N GLY A 752 -26.50 0.65 24.64
CA GLY A 752 -25.94 1.38 23.50
C GLY A 752 -26.32 0.88 22.10
N GLY A 753 -27.23 -0.09 21.95
CA GLY A 753 -27.84 -0.45 20.64
C GLY A 753 -26.90 -1.02 19.56
N ASN A 754 -25.64 -1.31 19.88
CA ASN A 754 -24.62 -1.69 18.90
C ASN A 754 -24.25 -3.19 18.99
N LYS A 755 -24.59 -3.96 17.94
CA LYS A 755 -24.41 -5.43 17.84
C LYS A 755 -22.95 -5.89 18.03
N THR A 756 -21.96 -5.02 17.80
CA THR A 756 -20.54 -5.39 17.88
C THR A 756 -20.05 -5.58 19.33
N HIS A 757 -20.70 -4.94 20.32
CA HIS A 757 -20.33 -5.07 21.73
C HIS A 757 -20.64 -6.45 22.29
N CYS A 758 -21.80 -7.01 21.91
CA CYS A 758 -22.22 -8.34 22.33
C CYS A 758 -21.17 -9.40 21.97
N ASN A 759 -20.50 -9.28 20.83
CA ASN A 759 -19.54 -10.30 20.38
C ASN A 759 -18.28 -10.42 21.28
N PHE A 760 -17.73 -9.30 21.77
CA PHE A 760 -16.54 -9.36 22.64
C PHE A 760 -16.89 -9.83 24.04
N THR A 761 -18.00 -9.32 24.61
CA THR A 761 -18.46 -9.80 25.93
C THR A 761 -18.83 -11.28 25.88
N ASN A 762 -19.49 -11.75 24.82
CA ASN A 762 -19.76 -13.18 24.61
C ASN A 762 -18.47 -14.00 24.58
N SER A 763 -17.42 -13.48 23.94
CA SER A 763 -16.12 -14.17 23.88
C SER A 763 -15.42 -14.20 25.23
N ILE A 764 -15.48 -13.10 26.00
CA ILE A 764 -14.97 -13.02 27.39
C ILE A 764 -15.72 -14.01 28.29
N VAL A 765 -17.04 -14.14 28.16
CA VAL A 765 -17.84 -15.12 28.91
C VAL A 765 -17.37 -16.55 28.60
N MET A 766 -17.10 -16.87 27.34
CA MET A 766 -16.58 -18.19 26.98
C MET A 766 -15.18 -18.42 27.54
N ASP A 767 -14.30 -17.43 27.47
CA ASP A 767 -12.96 -17.51 28.06
C ASP A 767 -13.01 -17.66 29.60
N TYR A 768 -14.01 -17.07 30.25
CA TYR A 768 -14.25 -17.18 31.69
C TYR A 768 -14.78 -18.58 32.09
N LEU A 769 -15.70 -19.15 31.30
CA LEU A 769 -16.23 -20.50 31.48
C LEU A 769 -15.20 -21.60 31.15
N ARG A 770 -14.16 -21.27 30.37
CA ARG A 770 -13.12 -22.22 29.96
C ARG A 770 -12.39 -22.89 31.12
N THR A 771 -12.40 -22.31 32.32
CA THR A 771 -11.79 -22.93 33.50
C THR A 771 -12.55 -24.12 34.06
N ASN A 772 -13.75 -24.43 33.53
CA ASN A 772 -14.57 -25.57 33.93
C ASN A 772 -14.95 -25.55 35.43
N ASP A 773 -15.17 -24.35 35.98
CA ASP A 773 -15.56 -24.14 37.38
C ASP A 773 -17.08 -24.00 37.48
N SER A 774 -17.74 -24.88 38.23
CA SER A 774 -19.19 -24.89 38.43
C SER A 774 -19.72 -23.56 38.94
N GLN A 775 -19.00 -22.85 39.82
CA GLN A 775 -19.46 -21.55 40.34
C GLN A 775 -19.53 -20.48 39.25
N ARG A 776 -18.65 -20.57 38.25
CA ARG A 776 -18.66 -19.67 37.09
C ARG A 776 -19.78 -19.99 36.13
N PHE A 777 -20.08 -21.28 35.94
CA PHE A 777 -21.24 -21.72 35.19
C PHE A 777 -22.54 -21.29 35.86
N ASP A 778 -22.70 -21.50 37.16
CA ASP A 778 -23.84 -21.03 37.94
C ASP A 778 -24.06 -19.53 37.71
N PHE A 779 -23.01 -18.71 37.92
CA PHE A 779 -23.08 -17.27 37.72
C PHE A 779 -23.53 -16.85 36.31
N VAL A 780 -22.95 -17.42 35.26
CA VAL A 780 -23.30 -17.06 33.87
C VAL A 780 -24.71 -17.53 33.51
N PHE A 781 -25.10 -18.74 33.91
CA PHE A 781 -26.41 -19.29 33.58
C PHE A 781 -27.55 -18.69 34.42
N ASP A 782 -27.26 -18.18 35.62
CA ASP A 782 -28.20 -17.36 36.39
C ASP A 782 -28.53 -16.07 35.64
N ILE A 783 -27.53 -15.41 35.04
CA ILE A 783 -27.76 -14.24 34.17
C ILE A 783 -28.61 -14.62 32.96
N ILE A 784 -28.31 -15.74 32.29
CA ILE A 784 -29.09 -16.22 31.14
C ILE A 784 -30.55 -16.50 31.54
N LYS A 785 -30.76 -17.14 32.69
CA LYS A 785 -32.10 -17.47 33.21
C LYS A 785 -32.89 -16.22 33.54
N ALA A 786 -32.30 -15.29 34.28
CA ALA A 786 -32.91 -14.00 34.59
C ALA A 786 -33.23 -13.20 33.31
N PHE A 787 -32.31 -13.17 32.35
CA PHE A 787 -32.54 -12.49 31.06
C PHE A 787 -33.70 -13.14 30.29
N LYS A 788 -33.75 -14.47 30.25
CA LYS A 788 -34.83 -15.23 29.61
C LYS A 788 -36.18 -14.96 30.28
N GLU A 789 -36.28 -15.08 31.60
CA GLU A 789 -37.53 -14.85 32.33
C GLU A 789 -38.12 -13.47 32.06
N ASN A 790 -37.27 -12.45 31.96
CA ASN A 790 -37.69 -11.08 31.71
C ASN A 790 -38.03 -10.77 30.24
N ASN A 791 -37.46 -11.50 29.27
CA ASN A 791 -37.52 -11.09 27.85
C ASN A 791 -38.13 -12.12 26.89
N TRP A 792 -38.32 -13.37 27.31
CA TRP A 792 -38.66 -14.48 26.38
C TRP A 792 -40.12 -14.49 25.92
N LYS A 793 -41.04 -13.99 26.77
CA LYS A 793 -42.49 -13.95 26.50
C LYS A 793 -42.93 -12.74 25.67
N HIS A 794 -42.20 -11.63 25.76
CA HIS A 794 -42.45 -10.46 24.93
C HIS A 794 -41.88 -10.77 23.54
N GLN A 795 -42.72 -10.82 22.50
CA GLN A 795 -42.34 -11.13 21.11
C GLN A 795 -41.44 -10.05 20.45
N ILE A 796 -40.54 -9.45 21.21
CA ILE A 796 -39.55 -8.51 20.71
C ILE A 796 -38.44 -9.35 20.08
N GLU A 797 -38.48 -9.47 18.75
CA GLU A 797 -37.59 -10.29 17.92
C GLU A 797 -36.08 -10.08 18.24
N ASN A 798 -35.72 -8.88 18.70
CA ASN A 798 -34.34 -8.48 19.05
C ASN A 798 -33.78 -9.12 20.36
N THR A 799 -34.62 -9.54 21.32
CA THR A 799 -34.11 -10.06 22.61
C THR A 799 -33.68 -11.52 22.53
N LYS A 800 -34.44 -12.35 21.81
CA LYS A 800 -34.08 -13.76 21.52
C LYS A 800 -32.78 -13.83 20.71
N GLN A 801 -32.58 -12.87 19.80
CA GLN A 801 -31.38 -12.80 18.98
C GLN A 801 -30.10 -12.64 19.82
N CYS A 802 -30.14 -11.92 20.96
CA CYS A 802 -28.97 -11.76 21.82
C CYS A 802 -28.50 -13.09 22.42
N LEU A 803 -29.44 -13.92 22.88
CA LEU A 803 -29.15 -15.26 23.38
C LEU A 803 -28.65 -16.17 22.24
N TYR A 804 -29.28 -16.12 21.07
CA TYR A 804 -28.82 -16.90 19.91
C TYR A 804 -27.41 -16.49 19.44
N ASP A 805 -27.09 -15.20 19.45
CA ASP A 805 -25.75 -14.71 19.14
C ASP A 805 -24.72 -15.19 20.17
N PHE A 806 -25.05 -15.21 21.47
CA PHE A 806 -24.21 -15.82 22.50
C PHE A 806 -24.00 -17.31 22.23
N PHE A 807 -25.07 -18.08 21.99
CA PHE A 807 -24.95 -19.52 21.73
C PHE A 807 -24.12 -19.82 20.48
N ARG A 808 -24.23 -18.99 19.43
CA ARG A 808 -23.35 -19.10 18.26
C ARG A 808 -21.88 -18.92 18.65
N VAL A 809 -21.55 -17.91 19.46
CA VAL A 809 -20.18 -17.69 19.96
C VAL A 809 -19.73 -18.83 20.87
N ALA A 810 -20.63 -19.34 21.72
CA ALA A 810 -20.35 -20.47 22.60
C ALA A 810 -20.00 -21.73 21.81
N LEU A 811 -20.81 -22.10 20.81
CA LEU A 811 -20.55 -23.25 19.93
C LEU A 811 -19.18 -23.13 19.25
N LEU A 812 -18.85 -21.96 18.70
CA LEU A 812 -17.55 -21.72 18.06
C LEU A 812 -16.37 -21.92 19.02
N ASN A 813 -16.50 -21.50 20.28
CA ASN A 813 -15.45 -21.68 21.29
C ASN A 813 -15.37 -23.13 21.76
N LEU A 814 -16.52 -23.77 22.04
CA LEU A 814 -16.63 -25.15 22.51
C LEU A 814 -16.05 -26.17 21.52
N MET A 815 -16.05 -25.87 20.23
CA MET A 815 -15.32 -26.66 19.22
C MET A 815 -13.84 -26.84 19.60
N THR A 816 -13.21 -25.78 20.12
CA THR A 816 -11.78 -25.78 20.50
C THR A 816 -11.51 -26.19 21.95
N TYR A 817 -12.53 -26.21 22.80
CA TYR A 817 -12.38 -26.50 24.23
C TYR A 817 -12.40 -28.01 24.51
N ASP A 818 -12.03 -28.39 25.74
CA ASP A 818 -12.09 -29.77 26.21
C ASP A 818 -13.54 -30.30 26.27
N ILE A 819 -13.73 -31.61 26.09
CA ILE A 819 -15.07 -32.24 26.10
C ILE A 819 -15.77 -32.05 27.45
N ASN A 820 -15.04 -31.98 28.57
CA ASN A 820 -15.65 -31.78 29.89
C ASN A 820 -16.37 -30.42 29.98
N ILE A 821 -15.82 -29.37 29.35
CA ILE A 821 -16.44 -28.04 29.30
C ILE A 821 -17.71 -28.08 28.47
N LEU A 822 -17.72 -28.84 27.38
CA LEU A 822 -18.92 -29.07 26.57
C LEU A 822 -20.01 -29.78 27.39
N LEU A 823 -19.66 -30.86 28.10
CA LEU A 823 -20.62 -31.62 28.90
C LEU A 823 -21.20 -30.77 30.03
N GLN A 824 -20.37 -29.96 30.69
CA GLN A 824 -20.83 -29.02 31.70
C GLN A 824 -21.74 -27.95 31.09
N PHE A 825 -21.34 -27.33 29.98
CA PHE A 825 -22.17 -26.34 29.28
C PHE A 825 -23.52 -26.93 28.86
N GLU A 826 -23.55 -28.15 28.33
CA GLU A 826 -24.76 -28.87 27.96
C GLU A 826 -25.67 -29.12 29.17
N ALA A 827 -25.11 -29.54 30.31
CA ALA A 827 -25.88 -29.77 31.53
C ALA A 827 -26.55 -28.50 32.05
N TYR A 828 -25.85 -27.36 32.01
CA TYR A 828 -26.43 -26.07 32.37
C TYR A 828 -27.45 -25.58 31.35
N TRP A 829 -27.16 -25.76 30.06
CA TRP A 829 -28.09 -25.45 28.99
C TRP A 829 -29.43 -26.17 29.15
N LYS A 830 -29.40 -27.47 29.48
CA LYS A 830 -30.60 -28.30 29.72
C LYS A 830 -31.42 -27.86 30.93
N LYS A 831 -30.80 -27.21 31.92
CA LYS A 831 -31.51 -26.61 33.08
C LYS A 831 -32.20 -25.30 32.71
N SER A 832 -31.68 -24.58 31.71
CA SER A 832 -32.16 -23.24 31.34
C SER A 832 -33.10 -23.23 30.14
N PHE A 833 -33.05 -24.22 29.26
CA PHE A 833 -33.83 -24.27 28.02
C PHE A 833 -34.51 -25.63 27.84
N SER A 834 -35.76 -25.60 27.41
CA SER A 834 -36.42 -26.77 26.87
C SER A 834 -35.96 -27.01 25.42
N PHE A 835 -36.17 -28.23 24.96
CA PHE A 835 -35.96 -28.62 23.58
C PHE A 835 -36.74 -27.76 22.57
N THR A 836 -37.98 -27.38 22.90
CA THR A 836 -38.86 -26.60 22.02
C THR A 836 -38.50 -25.11 21.97
N GLU A 837 -37.84 -24.60 23.02
CA GLU A 837 -37.46 -23.20 23.11
C GLU A 837 -36.25 -22.85 22.23
N HIS A 838 -35.29 -23.76 22.09
CA HIS A 838 -34.07 -23.53 21.31
C HIS A 838 -33.57 -24.84 20.67
N PHE A 839 -34.41 -25.40 19.80
CA PHE A 839 -34.15 -26.67 19.09
C PHE A 839 -32.80 -26.69 18.36
N THR A 840 -32.45 -25.62 17.66
CA THR A 840 -31.18 -25.52 16.92
C THR A 840 -29.96 -25.58 17.84
N GLY A 841 -30.02 -24.94 19.00
CA GLY A 841 -28.98 -25.01 20.02
C GLY A 841 -28.83 -26.40 20.63
N PHE A 842 -29.95 -27.05 20.95
CA PHE A 842 -29.95 -28.43 21.44
C PHE A 842 -29.27 -29.38 20.45
N CYS A 843 -29.73 -29.35 19.19
CA CYS A 843 -29.16 -30.18 18.13
C CYS A 843 -27.68 -29.86 17.90
N SER A 844 -27.29 -28.59 17.89
CA SER A 844 -25.89 -28.20 17.70
C SER A 844 -24.97 -28.68 18.82
N LEU A 845 -25.42 -28.68 20.08
CA LEU A 845 -24.66 -29.21 21.21
C LEU A 845 -24.51 -30.73 21.13
N GLN A 846 -25.56 -31.46 20.75
CA GLN A 846 -25.48 -32.91 20.55
C GLN A 846 -24.57 -33.28 19.38
N LEU A 847 -24.69 -32.58 18.25
CA LEU A 847 -23.81 -32.77 17.09
C LEU A 847 -22.35 -32.48 17.47
N LEU A 848 -22.10 -31.44 18.28
CA LEU A 848 -20.75 -31.14 18.76
C LEU A 848 -20.19 -32.23 19.68
N LYS A 849 -21.04 -32.78 20.55
CA LYS A 849 -20.67 -33.88 21.45
C LYS A 849 -20.31 -35.14 20.66
N LEU A 850 -21.19 -35.56 19.75
CA LEU A 850 -20.95 -36.68 18.83
C LEU A 850 -19.67 -36.48 18.01
N SER A 851 -19.41 -35.25 17.56
CA SER A 851 -18.19 -34.91 16.82
C SER A 851 -16.92 -35.01 17.67
N LYS A 852 -16.97 -34.74 18.97
CA LYS A 852 -15.82 -34.92 19.87
C LYS A 852 -15.63 -36.39 20.25
N GLU A 853 -16.73 -37.11 20.52
CA GLU A 853 -16.73 -38.53 20.87
C GLU A 853 -16.24 -39.41 19.72
N SER A 854 -16.46 -38.99 18.47
CA SER A 854 -15.97 -39.71 17.30
C SER A 854 -14.44 -39.65 17.12
N GLY A 855 -13.73 -38.81 17.88
CA GLY A 855 -12.28 -38.67 17.78
C GLY A 855 -11.79 -38.19 16.41
N GLY A 856 -12.66 -37.56 15.61
CA GLY A 856 -12.37 -37.15 14.24
C GLY A 856 -12.65 -38.22 13.17
N ASP A 857 -13.20 -39.38 13.52
CA ASP A 857 -13.67 -40.38 12.57
C ASP A 857 -15.04 -40.00 12.00
N ALA A 858 -15.07 -39.66 10.71
CA ALA A 858 -16.28 -39.22 10.01
C ALA A 858 -17.37 -40.30 9.94
N ARG A 859 -17.01 -41.59 9.85
CA ARG A 859 -17.98 -42.68 9.81
C ARG A 859 -18.60 -42.94 11.17
N ILE A 860 -17.80 -42.89 12.24
CA ILE A 860 -18.32 -42.98 13.61
C ILE A 860 -19.24 -41.79 13.89
N PHE A 861 -18.85 -40.60 13.45
CA PHE A 861 -19.68 -39.41 13.58
C PHE A 861 -21.00 -39.54 12.82
N ALA A 862 -20.96 -39.89 11.54
CA ALA A 862 -22.16 -40.11 10.71
C ALA A 862 -23.11 -41.17 11.29
N LYS A 863 -22.58 -42.30 11.79
CA LYS A 863 -23.37 -43.31 12.51
C LYS A 863 -24.02 -42.75 13.78
N GLY A 864 -23.30 -41.88 14.50
CA GLY A 864 -23.82 -41.21 15.68
C GLY A 864 -24.97 -40.26 15.35
N ILE A 865 -24.84 -39.49 14.26
CA ILE A 865 -25.88 -38.57 13.79
C ILE A 865 -27.12 -39.33 13.36
N ASP A 866 -26.98 -40.39 12.57
CA ASP A 866 -28.08 -41.22 12.08
C ASP A 866 -28.94 -41.74 13.26
N ARG A 867 -28.30 -42.42 14.22
CA ARG A 867 -28.99 -42.91 15.43
C ARG A 867 -29.64 -41.79 16.23
N TYR A 868 -28.96 -40.65 16.36
CA TYR A 868 -29.48 -39.51 17.10
C TYR A 868 -30.71 -38.92 16.39
N PHE A 869 -30.64 -38.69 15.08
CA PHE A 869 -31.76 -38.13 14.33
C PHE A 869 -32.95 -39.09 14.26
N GLU A 870 -32.72 -40.41 14.09
CA GLU A 870 -33.77 -41.42 14.21
C GLU A 870 -34.46 -41.33 15.57
N SER A 871 -33.70 -41.20 16.67
CA SER A 871 -34.29 -41.06 18.01
C SER A 871 -35.17 -39.81 18.15
N ILE A 872 -34.80 -38.70 17.50
CA ILE A 872 -35.60 -37.46 17.50
C ILE A 872 -36.89 -37.63 16.68
N ILE A 873 -36.83 -38.34 15.54
CA ILE A 873 -38.00 -38.61 14.70
C ILE A 873 -38.98 -39.55 15.39
N VAL A 874 -38.49 -40.58 16.10
CA VAL A 874 -39.36 -41.49 16.87
C VAL A 874 -40.19 -40.71 17.90
N ILE A 875 -39.61 -39.65 18.49
CA ILE A 875 -40.28 -38.84 19.51
C ILE A 875 -41.21 -37.78 18.89
N HIS A 876 -40.80 -37.12 17.79
CA HIS A 876 -41.47 -35.91 17.29
C HIS A 876 -42.13 -36.06 15.91
N GLY A 877 -42.01 -37.24 15.30
CA GLY A 877 -42.50 -37.53 13.95
C GLY A 877 -41.64 -36.93 12.84
N PRO A 878 -41.94 -37.23 11.57
CA PRO A 878 -41.14 -36.82 10.41
C PRO A 878 -41.21 -35.31 10.09
N HIS A 879 -42.10 -34.55 10.74
CA HIS A 879 -42.24 -33.10 10.50
C HIS A 879 -41.00 -32.29 10.90
N VAL A 880 -40.11 -32.86 11.72
CA VAL A 880 -38.86 -32.20 12.14
C VAL A 880 -37.70 -32.39 11.14
N ASN A 881 -37.88 -33.17 10.07
CA ASN A 881 -36.81 -33.50 9.11
C ASN A 881 -36.15 -32.23 8.52
N LEU A 882 -36.94 -31.22 8.15
CA LEU A 882 -36.42 -29.95 7.64
C LEU A 882 -35.60 -29.19 8.71
N LEU A 883 -36.03 -29.23 9.97
CA LEU A 883 -35.29 -28.58 11.06
C LEU A 883 -33.98 -29.31 11.35
N LEU A 884 -33.98 -30.64 11.32
CA LEU A 884 -32.78 -31.46 11.49
C LEU A 884 -31.77 -31.21 10.36
N SER A 885 -32.24 -31.13 9.10
CA SER A 885 -31.40 -30.75 7.96
C SER A 885 -30.75 -29.38 8.19
N LYS A 886 -31.55 -28.36 8.53
CA LYS A 886 -31.04 -27.00 8.82
C LYS A 886 -30.05 -26.97 9.99
N CYS A 887 -30.28 -27.77 11.04
CA CYS A 887 -29.35 -27.89 12.17
C CYS A 887 -28.01 -28.48 11.75
N LEU A 888 -28.04 -29.52 10.93
CA LEU A 888 -26.84 -30.17 10.41
C LEU A 888 -26.04 -29.21 9.53
N GLN A 889 -26.71 -28.53 8.58
CA GLN A 889 -26.08 -27.53 7.73
C GLN A 889 -25.49 -26.37 8.54
N TYR A 890 -26.22 -25.86 9.53
CA TYR A 890 -25.74 -24.81 10.43
C TYR A 890 -24.49 -25.25 11.21
N PHE A 891 -24.51 -26.45 11.79
CA PHE A 891 -23.38 -27.02 12.52
C PHE A 891 -22.14 -27.17 11.61
N CYS A 892 -22.30 -27.76 10.43
CA CYS A 892 -21.22 -27.93 9.47
C CYS A 892 -20.66 -26.59 8.98
N ASN A 893 -21.52 -25.60 8.72
CA ASN A 893 -21.10 -24.24 8.33
C ASN A 893 -20.30 -23.53 9.44
N LEU A 894 -20.69 -23.70 10.71
CA LEU A 894 -19.90 -23.21 11.84
C LEU A 894 -18.55 -23.93 11.95
N ASN A 895 -18.55 -25.26 11.78
CA ASN A 895 -17.36 -26.08 11.93
C ASN A 895 -16.33 -25.83 10.81
N ASN A 896 -16.79 -25.68 9.56
CA ASN A 896 -15.94 -25.33 8.41
C ASN A 896 -15.16 -24.02 8.61
N ARG A 897 -15.74 -23.05 9.32
CA ARG A 897 -15.05 -21.78 9.63
C ARG A 897 -13.90 -21.94 10.63
N GLN A 898 -13.91 -22.99 11.46
CA GLN A 898 -12.96 -23.23 12.55
C GLN A 898 -11.94 -24.33 12.23
N THR A 899 -12.38 -25.47 11.69
CA THR A 899 -11.62 -26.74 11.72
C THR A 899 -11.47 -27.47 10.40
N SER A 900 -11.82 -26.86 9.25
CA SER A 900 -11.44 -27.39 7.90
C SER A 900 -12.13 -28.65 7.38
N ASN A 901 -12.70 -29.44 8.29
CA ASN A 901 -12.70 -30.90 8.11
C ASN A 901 -14.11 -31.52 8.07
N CYS A 902 -15.18 -30.72 8.02
CA CYS A 902 -16.56 -31.24 8.10
C CYS A 902 -17.49 -30.55 7.11
N CYS A 903 -17.34 -30.88 5.82
CA CYS A 903 -18.28 -30.49 4.77
C CYS A 903 -19.61 -31.23 4.98
N VAL A 904 -20.74 -30.53 4.93
CA VAL A 904 -22.06 -31.14 5.14
C VAL A 904 -22.35 -32.25 4.13
N GLU A 905 -21.85 -32.07 2.91
CA GLU A 905 -22.01 -32.99 1.80
C GLU A 905 -21.27 -34.32 2.04
N ASP A 906 -20.05 -34.28 2.56
CA ASP A 906 -19.26 -35.51 2.83
C ASP A 906 -19.91 -36.32 3.95
N LEU A 907 -20.40 -35.61 4.96
CA LEU A 907 -21.10 -36.20 6.10
C LEU A 907 -22.41 -36.88 5.66
N ILE A 908 -23.16 -36.24 4.75
CA ILE A 908 -24.40 -36.80 4.20
C ILE A 908 -24.14 -38.01 3.30
N ILE A 909 -23.08 -37.97 2.49
CA ILE A 909 -22.64 -39.11 1.70
C ILE A 909 -22.33 -40.30 2.63
N ASP A 910 -21.63 -40.08 3.73
CA ASP A 910 -21.35 -41.13 4.70
C ASP A 910 -22.63 -41.63 5.38
N MET A 911 -23.55 -40.74 5.77
CA MET A 911 -24.85 -41.12 6.34
C MET A 911 -25.67 -41.98 5.36
N LEU A 912 -25.77 -41.60 4.09
CA LEU A 912 -26.45 -42.37 3.04
C LEU A 912 -25.79 -43.74 2.78
N LYS A 913 -24.45 -43.82 2.84
CA LYS A 913 -23.71 -45.09 2.73
C LYS A 913 -23.92 -46.01 3.92
N ILE A 914 -24.12 -45.44 5.11
CA ILE A 914 -24.36 -46.19 6.35
C ILE A 914 -25.78 -46.72 6.40
N ASN A 915 -26.76 -45.83 6.18
CA ASN A 915 -28.18 -46.10 6.31
C ASN A 915 -28.98 -45.15 5.41
N PRO A 916 -29.50 -45.60 4.26
CA PRO A 916 -30.29 -44.78 3.37
C PRO A 916 -31.75 -44.66 3.83
N SER A 917 -31.96 -44.31 5.10
CA SER A 917 -33.29 -44.11 5.68
C SER A 917 -34.05 -42.96 4.98
N PRO A 918 -35.40 -42.94 5.02
CA PRO A 918 -36.17 -41.83 4.43
C PRO A 918 -35.75 -40.44 4.92
N LEU A 919 -35.25 -40.34 6.16
CA LEU A 919 -34.66 -39.11 6.69
C LEU A 919 -33.35 -38.75 5.99
N ASN A 920 -32.40 -39.69 5.92
CA ASN A 920 -31.09 -39.41 5.31
C ASN A 920 -31.23 -39.12 3.82
N GLN A 921 -32.20 -39.76 3.17
CA GLN A 921 -32.61 -39.42 1.81
C GLN A 921 -33.14 -37.99 1.75
N PHE A 922 -34.08 -37.62 2.62
CA PHE A 922 -34.62 -36.25 2.69
C PHE A 922 -33.53 -35.19 2.89
N ILE A 923 -32.63 -35.39 3.85
CA ILE A 923 -31.52 -34.45 4.08
C ILE A 923 -30.57 -34.44 2.88
N GLY A 924 -30.34 -35.60 2.26
CA GLY A 924 -29.59 -35.71 1.00
C GLY A 924 -30.19 -34.87 -0.12
N MET A 925 -31.51 -34.93 -0.30
CA MET A 925 -32.25 -34.15 -1.28
C MET A 925 -32.16 -32.65 -0.99
N ASP A 926 -32.40 -32.24 0.25
CA ASP A 926 -32.34 -30.83 0.70
C ASP A 926 -30.94 -30.25 0.51
N VAL A 927 -29.89 -30.98 0.92
CA VAL A 927 -28.50 -30.57 0.71
C VAL A 927 -28.18 -30.49 -0.78
N ALA A 928 -28.58 -31.49 -1.59
CA ALA A 928 -28.31 -31.54 -3.03
C ALA A 928 -28.90 -30.37 -3.83
N GLN A 929 -29.97 -29.73 -3.34
CA GLN A 929 -30.52 -28.51 -3.95
C GLN A 929 -29.55 -27.32 -3.85
N ASP A 930 -28.86 -27.19 -2.70
CA ASP A 930 -28.00 -26.05 -2.39
C ASP A 930 -26.48 -26.33 -2.61
N VAL A 931 -26.09 -27.56 -2.98
CA VAL A 931 -24.68 -27.91 -3.26
C VAL A 931 -24.19 -27.28 -4.56
N SER A 932 -23.13 -26.47 -4.46
CA SER A 932 -22.40 -25.89 -5.63
C SER A 932 -21.29 -26.79 -6.21
N ASP A 933 -20.90 -27.85 -5.48
CA ASP A 933 -19.95 -28.87 -5.92
C ASP A 933 -20.67 -30.01 -6.66
N ASN A 934 -20.64 -29.95 -7.99
CA ASN A 934 -21.29 -30.94 -8.86
C ASN A 934 -20.84 -32.38 -8.59
N LYS A 935 -19.63 -32.63 -8.08
CA LYS A 935 -19.14 -33.99 -7.81
C LYS A 935 -19.86 -34.57 -6.60
N LYS A 936 -19.96 -33.81 -5.51
CA LYS A 936 -20.67 -34.25 -4.30
C LYS A 936 -22.17 -34.31 -4.52
N LYS A 937 -22.73 -33.33 -5.25
CA LYS A 937 -24.13 -33.35 -5.67
C LYS A 937 -24.44 -34.62 -6.47
N ASN A 938 -23.61 -34.97 -7.44
CA ASN A 938 -23.79 -36.19 -8.23
C ASN A 938 -23.62 -37.46 -7.40
N GLU A 939 -22.70 -37.51 -6.44
CA GLU A 939 -22.54 -38.66 -5.55
C GLU A 939 -23.76 -38.87 -4.65
N ILE A 940 -24.31 -37.77 -4.09
CA ILE A 940 -25.57 -37.81 -3.34
C ILE A 940 -26.71 -38.31 -4.24
N ILE A 941 -26.87 -37.74 -5.44
CA ILE A 941 -27.91 -38.16 -6.40
C ILE A 941 -27.77 -39.64 -6.77
N GLN A 942 -26.55 -40.15 -6.98
CA GLN A 942 -26.30 -41.56 -7.28
C GLN A 942 -26.62 -42.50 -6.12
N LEU A 943 -26.38 -42.06 -4.87
CA LEU A 943 -26.72 -42.85 -3.69
C LEU A 943 -28.24 -42.90 -3.49
N LEU A 944 -28.94 -41.80 -3.77
CA LEU A 944 -30.41 -41.72 -3.76
C LEU A 944 -31.04 -42.58 -4.86
N SER A 945 -30.50 -42.54 -6.09
CA SER A 945 -31.07 -43.29 -7.23
C SER A 945 -30.94 -44.81 -7.10
N ARG A 946 -30.07 -45.31 -6.21
CA ARG A 946 -29.88 -46.74 -5.95
C ARG A 946 -30.89 -47.34 -4.97
N GLN A 947 -31.71 -46.51 -4.31
CA GLN A 947 -32.63 -46.97 -3.26
C GLN A 947 -33.97 -47.48 -3.81
N HIS A 948 -34.29 -47.20 -5.08
CA HIS A 948 -35.51 -47.66 -5.77
C HIS A 948 -36.81 -47.42 -4.98
N ASP A 949 -36.89 -46.34 -4.20
CA ASP A 949 -38.15 -45.89 -3.61
C ASP A 949 -38.78 -44.74 -4.42
N GLN A 950 -40.11 -44.67 -4.37
CA GLN A 950 -40.89 -43.70 -5.14
C GLN A 950 -40.48 -42.24 -4.89
N LEU A 951 -39.99 -41.94 -3.68
CA LEU A 951 -39.71 -40.56 -3.26
C LEU A 951 -38.36 -40.08 -3.82
N SER A 952 -37.36 -40.95 -3.81
CA SER A 952 -36.06 -40.75 -4.45
C SER A 952 -36.20 -40.70 -5.98
N GLU A 953 -37.10 -41.48 -6.58
CA GLU A 953 -37.41 -41.40 -8.01
C GLU A 953 -38.09 -40.09 -8.39
N ILE A 954 -39.12 -39.65 -7.65
CA ILE A 954 -39.79 -38.36 -7.89
C ILE A 954 -38.78 -37.20 -7.80
N PHE A 955 -37.93 -37.18 -6.77
CA PHE A 955 -36.91 -36.15 -6.64
C PHE A 955 -35.89 -36.21 -7.77
N TYR A 956 -35.41 -37.41 -8.13
CA TYR A 956 -34.48 -37.60 -9.24
C TYR A 956 -35.06 -37.03 -10.55
N TYR A 957 -36.32 -37.31 -10.87
CA TYR A 957 -36.97 -36.76 -12.06
C TYR A 957 -37.22 -35.25 -11.97
N SER A 958 -37.57 -34.72 -10.79
CA SER A 958 -37.77 -33.28 -10.57
C SER A 958 -36.51 -32.43 -10.75
N LEU A 959 -35.31 -33.03 -10.71
CA LEU A 959 -34.06 -32.33 -11.00
C LEU A 959 -33.84 -32.09 -12.50
N PHE A 960 -34.64 -32.71 -13.38
CA PHE A 960 -34.58 -32.57 -14.84
C PHE A 960 -35.74 -31.74 -15.42
N GLU A 961 -36.68 -31.30 -14.57
CA GLU A 961 -37.70 -30.29 -14.86
C GLU A 961 -37.21 -28.90 -14.44
#